data_AF-A0A7W2UNF9-F1
#
_entry.id   AF-A0A7W2UNF9-F1
#
_cell.length_a   1.000
_cell.length_b   1.000
_cell.length_c   1.000
_cell.angle_alpha   90.00
_cell.angle_beta   90.00
_cell.angle_gamma   90.00
#
_symmetry.space_group_name_H-M   'P 1'
#
loop_
_entity.id
_entity.type
_entity.pdbx_description
1 polymer ?
#
loop_
_entity_poly.entity_id
_entity_poly.type
_entity_poly.pdbx_seq_one_letter_code
_entity_poly.pdbx_strand_id
1 'polypeptide(L)'
;MSMQRVIPRIIHQTWKDADVPAAWRRWAESWRRHHPGWEYRLWTDADNRAFLAARYPWFLPVYDGYPEPIMRADAVRYFLLDHFGGVYADLDFEALRPLDGLLEGRELVLGLEPEEHTRLLCARRAGLPRVVGNAFLASRPGHPFWAHVHRELVGAHTAPSPLDATGPFFLTRVLDGTPYDDTITVLGPEVLYPKPSPYATEVLGPRTVDLERAHAVHHWSGSWAHDGAFTPRVSEGRAVPFWTSQDLRPCARGTLDLDAQRARWAEGAPAPLVSCLMVTGDRPRLAERAIRCFLTQTYPRAELVVVDDGTDDTLEQHVRTLADPRVRLHRLPPEGRPLGDLRNAAVELATGPYVCQWDDDDLYDPERLDVQMAALLGLGATACFLARERLWWPARRMLAVSGTRVWEGSMVCAKEALPRYPALRHGEDTPVAEQVVRTGRVASVDAPELYTYVHHGENTFDAPHFAGLFDAATQLWTGGDYAPAVRALAARLPVAPADLVHAEHEEPERRHAPDAEAEERAGAPVRCEAGAPVRCEGAAVPRARSRPSVPAERPTVLILTPVRDAAAFLPRHLENLRALDHPREALSLGLLEGDSRDATWELLEDALPALTAEFARVTLVRRHYGLRLAGPRWEPSVQRTRRSVLARARNHLLARALADESWVLWLDADVTDCPPDLVRRLLDADEDIVVPHCVSEPGGPTFDLNTWALTSDAGTLDWDRWLRDGILQPPKGFGRAYLDELRDRERVRVDSVGGAGLLVRADLHRDGLVFPAVPYRRLIETEGLAALAKDMGAACWALPGVEVVHPAHPGDGPLSRAGEAAAESEARGVERR
;
A
#
# COMPACT_ATOMS: atom_id res chain seq x y z
N MET A 1 -23.67 -26.95 35.75
CA MET A 1 -23.15 -26.53 37.06
C MET A 1 -23.24 -25.00 37.12
N SER A 2 -24.12 -24.49 37.98
CA SER A 2 -24.50 -23.08 38.11
C SER A 2 -23.53 -22.34 39.04
N MET A 3 -22.46 -21.76 38.50
CA MET A 3 -21.54 -20.92 39.28
C MET A 3 -21.30 -19.58 38.57
N GLN A 4 -21.56 -18.50 39.33
CA GLN A 4 -21.24 -17.08 39.09
C GLN A 4 -22.21 -16.25 38.24
N ARG A 5 -23.43 -16.02 38.77
CA ARG A 5 -24.23 -14.81 38.46
C ARG A 5 -24.05 -13.68 39.49
N VAL A 6 -22.96 -13.71 40.27
CA VAL A 6 -22.77 -12.76 41.40
C VAL A 6 -21.41 -12.10 41.26
N ILE A 7 -21.36 -10.80 41.55
CA ILE A 7 -20.13 -10.00 41.61
C ILE A 7 -19.24 -10.54 42.75
N PRO A 8 -18.03 -11.05 42.45
CA PRO A 8 -17.09 -11.54 43.47
C PRO A 8 -16.69 -10.49 44.50
N ARG A 9 -16.33 -10.94 45.71
CA ARG A 9 -15.82 -10.06 46.78
C ARG A 9 -14.33 -9.76 46.61
N ILE A 10 -13.99 -9.12 45.49
CA ILE A 10 -12.62 -8.74 45.12
C ILE A 10 -12.60 -7.24 44.82
N ILE A 11 -11.61 -6.53 45.34
CA ILE A 11 -11.34 -5.12 45.07
C ILE A 11 -10.05 -5.01 44.27
N HIS A 12 -10.12 -4.36 43.12
CA HIS A 12 -9.01 -4.07 42.22
C HIS A 12 -8.72 -2.58 42.25
N GLN A 13 -7.46 -2.22 42.47
CA GLN A 13 -6.94 -0.87 42.24
C GLN A 13 -5.63 -0.97 41.47
N THR A 14 -5.31 0.02 40.65
CA THR A 14 -4.05 0.04 39.88
C THR A 14 -3.17 1.21 40.29
N TRP A 15 -1.86 0.99 40.32
CA TRP A 15 -0.86 2.06 40.46
C TRP A 15 0.36 1.79 39.59
N LYS A 16 1.23 2.78 39.44
CA LYS A 16 2.48 2.64 38.68
C LYS A 16 3.35 1.52 39.26
N ASP A 17 3.46 1.49 40.59
CA ASP A 17 4.28 0.57 41.37
C ASP A 17 3.64 0.28 42.75
N ALA A 18 4.38 -0.36 43.66
CA ALA A 18 3.89 -0.66 45.00
C ALA A 18 3.87 0.57 45.95
N ASP A 19 4.52 1.67 45.57
CA ASP A 19 4.73 2.86 46.41
C ASP A 19 3.63 3.92 46.17
N VAL A 20 2.42 3.59 46.61
CA VAL A 20 1.27 4.52 46.54
C VAL A 20 1.53 5.78 47.38
N PRO A 21 1.29 7.00 46.87
CA PRO A 21 1.42 8.25 47.64
C PRO A 21 0.56 8.26 48.91
N ALA A 22 1.10 8.81 50.01
CA ALA A 22 0.40 8.83 51.31
C ALA A 22 -0.99 9.50 51.25
N ALA A 23 -1.15 10.52 50.41
CA ALA A 23 -2.43 11.21 50.21
C ALA A 23 -3.54 10.28 49.69
N TRP A 24 -3.18 9.29 48.86
CA TRP A 24 -4.14 8.36 48.24
C TRP A 24 -4.23 7.02 48.96
N ARG A 25 -3.20 6.64 49.73
CA ARG A 25 -3.30 5.48 50.65
C ARG A 25 -4.50 5.58 51.56
N ARG A 26 -4.80 6.78 52.07
CA ARG A 26 -5.97 7.00 52.93
C ARG A 26 -7.28 6.55 52.25
N TRP A 27 -7.45 6.87 50.97
CA TRP A 27 -8.64 6.53 50.20
C TRP A 27 -8.63 5.06 49.79
N ALA A 28 -7.49 4.53 49.32
CA ALA A 28 -7.33 3.10 49.06
C ALA A 28 -7.61 2.22 50.31
N GLU A 29 -7.14 2.63 51.49
CA GLU A 29 -7.40 1.93 52.75
C GLU A 29 -8.86 1.99 53.20
N SER A 30 -9.64 2.99 52.78
CA SER A 30 -11.07 3.06 53.07
C SER A 30 -11.82 1.84 52.51
N TRP A 31 -11.41 1.37 51.32
CA TRP A 31 -11.97 0.18 50.69
C TRP A 31 -11.75 -1.07 51.54
N ARG A 32 -10.54 -1.26 52.07
CA ARG A 32 -10.21 -2.37 52.98
C ARG A 32 -10.94 -2.26 54.31
N ARG A 33 -11.06 -1.04 54.85
CA ARG A 33 -11.73 -0.78 56.14
C ARG A 33 -13.23 -1.09 56.08
N HIS A 34 -13.89 -0.71 54.99
CA HIS A 34 -15.32 -0.96 54.80
C HIS A 34 -15.61 -2.38 54.30
N HIS A 35 -14.61 -3.11 53.81
CA HIS A 35 -14.76 -4.47 53.26
C HIS A 35 -13.68 -5.44 53.80
N PRO A 36 -13.60 -5.67 55.13
CA PRO A 36 -12.50 -6.43 55.75
C PRO A 36 -12.45 -7.92 55.33
N GLY A 37 -13.53 -8.46 54.78
CA GLY A 37 -13.60 -9.85 54.28
C GLY A 37 -13.46 -9.99 52.77
N TRP A 38 -13.18 -8.90 52.05
CA TRP A 38 -13.00 -8.93 50.60
C TRP A 38 -11.52 -9.08 50.26
N GLU A 39 -11.23 -9.79 49.18
CA GLU A 39 -9.87 -9.84 48.63
C GLU A 39 -9.51 -8.47 48.07
N TYR A 40 -8.29 -8.00 48.34
CA TYR A 40 -7.79 -6.74 47.80
C TYR A 40 -6.56 -7.01 46.93
N ARG A 41 -6.56 -6.45 45.71
CA ARG A 41 -5.44 -6.53 44.77
C ARG A 41 -5.04 -5.14 44.31
N LEU A 42 -3.78 -4.79 44.57
CA LEU A 42 -3.12 -3.66 43.93
C LEU A 42 -2.34 -4.20 42.73
N TRP A 43 -2.59 -3.66 41.56
CA TRP A 43 -1.91 -4.05 40.32
C TRP A 43 -0.94 -2.95 39.91
N THR A 44 0.34 -3.28 39.82
CA THR A 44 1.35 -2.37 39.26
C THR A 44 1.26 -2.31 37.73
N ASP A 45 1.90 -1.33 37.08
CA ASP A 45 1.99 -1.28 35.62
C ASP A 45 2.64 -2.57 35.04
N ALA A 46 3.61 -3.12 35.78
CA ALA A 46 4.25 -4.39 35.44
C ALA A 46 3.28 -5.57 35.55
N ASP A 47 2.49 -5.64 36.64
CA ASP A 47 1.49 -6.69 36.83
C ASP A 47 0.39 -6.62 35.77
N ASN A 48 -0.08 -5.41 35.46
CA ASN A 48 -1.09 -5.14 34.43
C ASN A 48 -0.64 -5.67 33.06
N ARG A 49 0.58 -5.29 32.64
CA ARG A 49 1.14 -5.73 31.37
C ARG A 49 1.39 -7.24 31.35
N ALA A 50 1.90 -7.82 32.44
CA ALA A 50 2.12 -9.27 32.54
C ALA A 50 0.81 -10.07 32.49
N PHE A 51 -0.24 -9.57 33.15
CA PHE A 51 -1.58 -10.15 33.10
C PHE A 51 -2.15 -10.16 31.69
N LEU A 52 -2.10 -9.01 30.99
CA LEU A 52 -2.56 -8.92 29.60
C LEU A 52 -1.75 -9.83 28.68
N ALA A 53 -0.42 -9.85 28.81
CA ALA A 53 0.43 -10.74 28.01
C ALA A 53 0.08 -12.23 28.21
N ALA A 54 -0.28 -12.63 29.43
CA ALA A 54 -0.63 -14.01 29.75
C ALA A 54 -2.06 -14.41 29.36
N ARG A 55 -3.02 -13.49 29.45
CA ARG A 55 -4.46 -13.80 29.34
C ARG A 55 -5.16 -13.21 28.13
N TYR A 56 -4.65 -12.09 27.62
CA TYR A 56 -5.21 -11.34 26.49
C TYR A 56 -4.08 -10.88 25.53
N PRO A 57 -3.21 -11.79 25.06
CA PRO A 57 -2.02 -11.44 24.28
C PRO A 57 -2.35 -10.69 22.97
N TRP A 58 -3.56 -10.90 22.44
CA TRP A 58 -4.07 -10.22 21.24
C TRP A 58 -4.18 -8.69 21.43
N PHE A 59 -4.46 -8.22 22.66
CA PHE A 59 -4.64 -6.80 22.96
C PHE A 59 -3.33 -6.08 23.33
N LEU A 60 -2.29 -6.85 23.67
CA LEU A 60 -1.02 -6.29 24.17
C LEU A 60 -0.40 -5.24 23.23
N PRO A 61 -0.44 -5.38 21.89
CA PRO A 61 0.08 -4.36 20.98
C PRO A 61 -0.69 -3.04 21.03
N VAL A 62 -2.02 -3.10 21.16
CA VAL A 62 -2.87 -1.90 21.35
C VAL A 62 -2.56 -1.26 22.71
N TYR A 63 -2.46 -2.09 23.76
CA TYR A 63 -2.13 -1.65 25.11
C TYR A 63 -0.76 -0.94 25.19
N ASP A 64 0.28 -1.53 24.59
CA ASP A 64 1.63 -0.96 24.53
C ASP A 64 1.69 0.27 23.60
N GLY A 65 0.79 0.35 22.62
CA GLY A 65 0.66 1.46 21.66
C GLY A 65 0.07 2.74 22.24
N TYR A 66 -0.67 2.67 23.36
CA TYR A 66 -1.26 3.87 23.97
C TYR A 66 -0.20 4.93 24.31
N PRO A 67 -0.38 6.19 23.87
CA PRO A 67 0.60 7.24 24.11
C PRO A 67 0.71 7.60 25.59
N GLU A 68 -0.41 7.59 26.31
CA GLU A 68 -0.48 8.02 27.70
C GLU A 68 -0.64 6.85 28.68
N PRO A 69 0.07 6.86 29.84
CA PRO A 69 -0.09 5.83 30.87
C PRO A 69 -1.53 5.69 31.40
N ILE A 70 -2.29 6.77 31.46
CA ILE A 70 -3.68 6.74 31.94
C ILE A 70 -4.56 5.88 31.03
N MET A 71 -4.33 5.88 29.71
CA MET A 71 -5.10 5.04 28.78
C MET A 71 -4.86 3.55 29.03
N ARG A 72 -3.65 3.17 29.44
CA ARG A 72 -3.34 1.80 29.87
C ARG A 72 -4.08 1.42 31.15
N ALA A 73 -4.07 2.29 32.17
CA ALA A 73 -4.82 2.06 33.40
C ALA A 73 -6.34 1.96 33.17
N ASP A 74 -6.86 2.79 32.27
CA ASP A 74 -8.25 2.77 31.83
C ASP A 74 -8.62 1.53 31.02
N ALA A 75 -7.73 1.04 30.16
CA ALA A 75 -7.99 -0.19 29.42
C ALA A 75 -7.96 -1.43 30.33
N VAL A 76 -6.93 -1.58 31.16
CA VAL A 76 -6.71 -2.82 31.93
C VAL A 76 -7.82 -3.10 32.94
N ARG A 77 -8.47 -2.08 33.51
CA ARG A 77 -9.57 -2.27 34.47
C ARG A 77 -10.75 -3.05 33.87
N TYR A 78 -11.00 -2.91 32.58
CA TYR A 78 -12.05 -3.66 31.87
C TYR A 78 -11.69 -5.15 31.80
N PHE A 79 -10.44 -5.47 31.47
CA PHE A 79 -9.94 -6.85 31.42
C PHE A 79 -9.85 -7.51 32.80
N LEU A 80 -9.51 -6.74 33.85
CA LEU A 80 -9.51 -7.25 35.22
C LEU A 80 -10.92 -7.68 35.65
N LEU A 81 -11.94 -6.88 35.32
CA LEU A 81 -13.33 -7.17 35.64
C LEU A 81 -13.92 -8.29 34.77
N ASP A 82 -13.56 -8.37 33.50
CA ASP A 82 -13.93 -9.50 32.65
C ASP A 82 -13.37 -10.81 33.21
N HIS A 83 -12.08 -10.81 33.59
CA HIS A 83 -11.40 -12.04 33.98
C HIS A 83 -11.73 -12.49 35.42
N PHE A 84 -11.65 -11.57 36.37
CA PHE A 84 -11.79 -11.89 37.80
C PHE A 84 -13.16 -11.51 38.35
N GLY A 85 -13.87 -10.59 37.70
CA GLY A 85 -15.00 -9.89 38.30
C GLY A 85 -14.58 -9.03 39.49
N GLY A 86 -15.54 -8.67 40.31
CA GLY A 86 -15.34 -7.89 41.52
C GLY A 86 -15.64 -6.41 41.30
N VAL A 87 -14.97 -5.57 42.08
CA VAL A 87 -15.08 -4.12 42.06
C VAL A 87 -13.72 -3.55 41.66
N TYR A 88 -13.70 -2.68 40.66
CA TYR A 88 -12.58 -1.82 40.38
C TYR A 88 -12.89 -0.40 40.91
N ALA A 89 -11.91 0.23 41.54
CA ALA A 89 -11.98 1.62 41.96
C ALA A 89 -10.62 2.33 41.82
N ASP A 90 -10.60 3.53 41.26
CA ASP A 90 -9.40 4.38 41.22
C ASP A 90 -8.88 4.69 42.64
N LEU A 91 -7.59 5.02 42.78
CA LEU A 91 -6.97 5.28 44.07
C LEU A 91 -7.48 6.56 44.75
N ASP A 92 -8.04 7.50 43.98
CA ASP A 92 -8.71 8.69 44.46
C ASP A 92 -10.24 8.53 44.58
N PHE A 93 -10.70 7.29 44.57
CA PHE A 93 -12.05 6.91 44.98
C PHE A 93 -12.04 6.48 46.44
N GLU A 94 -12.87 7.12 47.26
CA GLU A 94 -13.02 6.79 48.69
C GLU A 94 -14.32 6.02 48.92
N ALA A 95 -14.22 4.86 49.57
CA ALA A 95 -15.39 4.13 50.07
C ALA A 95 -15.89 4.77 51.36
N LEU A 96 -17.19 5.06 51.43
CA LEU A 96 -17.84 5.69 52.59
C LEU A 96 -18.61 4.67 53.44
N ARG A 97 -19.04 3.55 52.84
CA ARG A 97 -19.76 2.46 53.52
C ARG A 97 -19.67 1.15 52.71
N PRO A 98 -20.06 0.00 53.28
CA PRO A 98 -20.01 -1.28 52.58
C PRO A 98 -20.88 -1.32 51.31
N LEU A 99 -20.45 -2.11 50.32
CA LEU A 99 -21.14 -2.31 49.04
C LEU A 99 -22.02 -3.55 48.99
N ASP A 100 -22.00 -4.43 50.00
CA ASP A 100 -22.69 -5.73 49.95
C ASP A 100 -24.16 -5.61 49.54
N GLY A 101 -24.94 -4.73 50.19
CA GLY A 101 -26.33 -4.49 49.83
C GLY A 101 -26.53 -3.72 48.52
N LEU A 102 -25.52 -2.97 48.07
CA LEU A 102 -25.55 -2.30 46.76
C LEU A 102 -25.31 -3.29 45.62
N LEU A 103 -24.57 -4.37 45.83
CA LEU A 103 -24.20 -5.31 44.76
C LEU A 103 -25.05 -6.59 44.76
N GLU A 104 -25.87 -6.79 45.79
CA GLU A 104 -26.74 -7.95 45.92
C GLU A 104 -27.69 -8.10 44.72
N GLY A 105 -27.64 -9.27 44.07
CA GLY A 105 -28.51 -9.61 42.93
C GLY A 105 -28.16 -8.92 41.60
N ARG A 106 -27.06 -8.16 41.52
CA ARG A 106 -26.62 -7.46 40.30
C ARG A 106 -25.47 -8.18 39.62
N GLU A 107 -25.40 -8.09 38.29
CA GLU A 107 -24.36 -8.73 37.48
C GLU A 107 -23.30 -7.74 36.98
N LEU A 108 -23.71 -6.53 36.56
CA LEU A 108 -22.85 -5.42 36.21
C LEU A 108 -23.40 -4.12 36.81
N VAL A 109 -22.55 -3.34 37.46
CA VAL A 109 -22.88 -2.06 38.09
C VAL A 109 -21.92 -0.97 37.62
N LEU A 110 -22.48 0.08 37.02
CA LEU A 110 -21.80 1.28 36.55
C LEU A 110 -22.36 2.51 37.30
N GLY A 111 -21.64 3.63 37.30
CA GLY A 111 -22.10 4.88 37.91
C GLY A 111 -22.17 6.03 36.91
N LEU A 112 -23.24 6.82 36.98
CA LEU A 112 -23.31 8.09 36.27
C LEU A 112 -22.44 9.12 36.97
N GLU A 113 -21.72 9.92 36.19
CA GLU A 113 -21.12 11.15 36.66
C GLU A 113 -22.20 12.25 36.79
N PRO A 114 -21.91 13.34 37.55
CA PRO A 114 -22.84 14.45 37.70
C PRO A 114 -23.23 15.11 36.37
N GLU A 115 -24.46 15.60 36.26
CA GLU A 115 -24.99 16.27 35.07
C GLU A 115 -24.13 17.48 34.66
N GLU A 116 -23.46 18.12 35.60
CA GLU A 116 -22.50 19.21 35.35
C GLU A 116 -21.42 18.81 34.35
N HIS A 117 -21.01 17.53 34.33
CA HIS A 117 -19.99 17.05 33.41
C HIS A 117 -20.46 17.03 31.95
N THR A 118 -21.77 16.85 31.70
CA THR A 118 -22.33 16.91 30.33
C THR A 118 -22.35 18.34 29.78
N ARG A 119 -22.32 19.34 30.67
CA ARG A 119 -22.30 20.78 30.32
C ARG A 119 -20.89 21.31 30.04
N LEU A 120 -19.85 20.54 30.32
CA LEU A 120 -18.48 20.89 29.98
C LEU A 120 -18.29 20.95 28.45
N LEU A 121 -17.39 21.81 27.98
CA LEU A 121 -17.14 21.99 26.55
C LEU A 121 -16.71 20.67 25.87
N CYS A 122 -15.90 19.87 26.54
CA CYS A 122 -15.46 18.56 26.02
C CYS A 122 -16.63 17.59 25.83
N ALA A 123 -17.49 17.42 26.84
CA ALA A 123 -18.66 16.53 26.74
C ALA A 123 -19.71 17.03 25.73
N ARG A 124 -19.90 18.36 25.65
CA ARG A 124 -20.78 18.96 24.63
C ARG A 124 -20.28 18.74 23.21
N ARG A 125 -18.96 18.89 22.98
CA ARG A 125 -18.35 18.57 21.68
C ARG A 125 -18.47 17.08 21.35
N ALA A 126 -18.36 16.22 22.37
CA ALA A 126 -18.55 14.79 22.23
C ALA A 126 -20.02 14.37 22.03
N GLY A 127 -20.98 15.29 22.16
CA GLY A 127 -22.41 15.02 21.95
C GLY A 127 -23.06 14.13 23.01
N LEU A 128 -22.48 14.04 24.21
CA LEU A 128 -22.90 13.06 25.22
C LEU A 128 -24.01 13.63 26.14
N PRO A 129 -25.22 13.04 26.15
CA PRO A 129 -26.32 13.49 27.02
C PRO A 129 -26.16 13.04 28.47
N ARG A 130 -25.29 12.07 28.72
CA ARG A 130 -24.89 11.53 30.03
C ARG A 130 -23.43 11.11 29.98
N VAL A 131 -22.79 10.96 31.13
CA VAL A 131 -21.44 10.40 31.23
C VAL A 131 -21.46 9.27 32.25
N VAL A 132 -20.99 8.10 31.84
CA VAL A 132 -20.76 6.94 32.71
C VAL A 132 -19.30 6.95 33.13
N GLY A 133 -19.06 7.02 34.44
CA GLY A 133 -17.72 7.03 34.99
C GLY A 133 -17.05 5.66 34.84
N ASN A 134 -15.77 5.65 34.50
CA ASN A 134 -14.94 4.43 34.45
C ASN A 134 -14.06 4.27 35.71
N ALA A 135 -14.11 5.24 36.63
CA ALA A 135 -13.35 5.24 37.89
C ALA A 135 -13.88 4.27 38.95
N PHE A 136 -15.15 3.85 38.85
CA PHE A 136 -15.75 2.79 39.63
C PHE A 136 -16.54 1.87 38.69
N LEU A 137 -16.30 0.57 38.80
CA LEU A 137 -16.95 -0.45 37.98
C LEU A 137 -17.09 -1.72 38.81
N ALA A 138 -18.22 -2.43 38.75
CA ALA A 138 -18.35 -3.72 39.41
C ALA A 138 -19.04 -4.75 38.51
N SER A 139 -18.49 -5.96 38.43
CA SER A 139 -19.01 -6.98 37.50
C SER A 139 -18.78 -8.39 38.02
N ARG A 140 -19.65 -9.32 37.62
CA ARG A 140 -19.28 -10.74 37.60
C ARG A 140 -18.22 -11.00 36.51
N PRO A 141 -17.39 -12.03 36.64
CA PRO A 141 -16.49 -12.42 35.55
C PRO A 141 -17.28 -12.87 34.32
N GLY A 142 -16.75 -12.60 33.13
CA GLY A 142 -17.31 -12.99 31.84
C GLY A 142 -18.68 -12.38 31.53
N HIS A 143 -18.94 -11.15 31.98
CA HIS A 143 -20.15 -10.44 31.60
C HIS A 143 -20.11 -10.10 30.10
N PRO A 144 -21.17 -10.38 29.29
CA PRO A 144 -21.15 -10.16 27.83
C PRO A 144 -20.79 -8.75 27.40
N PHE A 145 -21.13 -7.75 28.22
CA PHE A 145 -20.73 -6.36 28.03
C PHE A 145 -19.23 -6.18 27.80
N TRP A 146 -18.36 -6.91 28.51
CA TRP A 146 -16.92 -6.75 28.38
C TRP A 146 -16.38 -7.21 27.03
N ALA A 147 -16.99 -8.23 26.43
CA ALA A 147 -16.64 -8.64 25.07
C ALA A 147 -16.92 -7.53 24.04
N HIS A 148 -17.97 -6.73 24.28
CA HIS A 148 -18.25 -5.55 23.46
C HIS A 148 -17.24 -4.43 23.74
N VAL A 149 -16.98 -4.10 25.01
CA VAL A 149 -15.95 -3.11 25.42
C VAL A 149 -14.59 -3.43 24.82
N HIS A 150 -14.13 -4.68 24.90
CA HIS A 150 -12.84 -5.11 24.35
C HIS A 150 -12.72 -4.89 22.84
N ARG A 151 -13.82 -5.11 22.09
CA ARG A 151 -13.87 -4.89 20.64
C ARG A 151 -13.78 -3.40 20.31
N GLU A 152 -14.54 -2.59 21.03
CA GLU A 152 -14.58 -1.14 20.82
C GLU A 152 -13.28 -0.45 21.23
N LEU A 153 -12.57 -0.94 22.26
CA LEU A 153 -11.26 -0.43 22.66
C LEU A 153 -10.27 -0.44 21.49
N VAL A 154 -10.30 -1.50 20.67
CA VAL A 154 -9.46 -1.61 19.48
C VAL A 154 -9.89 -0.62 18.39
N GLY A 155 -11.17 -0.27 18.26
CA GLY A 155 -11.59 0.78 17.33
C GLY A 155 -11.22 2.19 17.82
N ALA A 156 -11.24 2.39 19.12
CA ALA A 156 -11.07 3.68 19.78
C ALA A 156 -9.61 4.02 20.14
N HIS A 157 -8.67 3.08 20.06
CA HIS A 157 -7.31 3.29 20.57
C HIS A 157 -6.51 4.43 19.91
N THR A 158 -6.94 4.88 18.73
CA THR A 158 -6.37 6.02 17.99
C THR A 158 -7.05 7.36 18.35
N ALA A 159 -8.08 7.35 19.19
CA ALA A 159 -8.75 8.58 19.59
C ALA A 159 -7.77 9.49 20.36
N PRO A 160 -7.80 10.80 20.10
CA PRO A 160 -6.75 11.72 20.55
C PRO A 160 -6.80 12.03 22.06
N SER A 161 -7.90 11.71 22.74
CA SER A 161 -8.08 12.00 24.17
C SER A 161 -8.22 10.70 24.97
N PRO A 162 -7.61 10.59 26.17
CA PRO A 162 -7.88 9.48 27.09
C PRO A 162 -9.37 9.28 27.35
N LEU A 163 -10.16 10.37 27.42
CA LEU A 163 -11.61 10.30 27.64
C LEU A 163 -12.32 9.47 26.55
N ASP A 164 -11.90 9.65 25.29
CA ASP A 164 -12.50 9.03 24.11
C ASP A 164 -11.88 7.68 23.72
N ALA A 165 -10.61 7.46 24.03
CA ALA A 165 -9.90 6.23 23.67
C ALA A 165 -10.24 5.06 24.62
N THR A 166 -10.26 5.35 25.92
CA THR A 166 -10.36 4.32 26.97
C THR A 166 -11.18 4.78 28.18
N GLY A 167 -11.47 6.07 28.27
CA GLY A 167 -12.02 6.74 29.44
C GLY A 167 -13.55 6.71 29.56
N PRO A 168 -14.15 7.66 30.31
CA PRO A 168 -15.59 7.69 30.52
C PRO A 168 -16.41 8.00 29.25
N PHE A 169 -15.88 8.75 28.27
CA PHE A 169 -16.61 9.02 27.02
C PHE A 169 -16.65 7.78 26.13
N PHE A 170 -15.53 7.06 26.06
CA PHE A 170 -15.46 5.74 25.46
C PHE A 170 -16.52 4.81 26.07
N LEU A 171 -16.49 4.60 27.39
CA LEU A 171 -17.41 3.70 28.07
C LEU A 171 -18.88 4.10 27.88
N THR A 172 -19.17 5.40 27.89
CA THR A 172 -20.53 5.92 27.64
C THR A 172 -21.03 5.53 26.26
N ARG A 173 -20.23 5.74 25.20
CA ARG A 173 -20.64 5.38 23.83
C ARG A 173 -20.82 3.88 23.64
N VAL A 174 -19.94 3.08 24.25
CA VAL A 174 -20.06 1.62 24.22
C VAL A 174 -21.36 1.17 24.89
N LEU A 175 -21.69 1.74 26.05
CA LEU A 175 -22.95 1.44 26.73
C LEU A 175 -24.17 1.86 25.90
N ASP A 176 -24.15 3.08 25.34
CA ASP A 176 -25.27 3.60 24.55
C ASP A 176 -25.46 2.83 23.22
N GLY A 177 -24.38 2.24 22.68
CA GLY A 177 -24.41 1.37 21.51
C GLY A 177 -24.77 -0.09 21.81
N THR A 178 -24.78 -0.50 23.09
CA THR A 178 -25.16 -1.86 23.48
C THR A 178 -26.69 -2.00 23.50
N PRO A 179 -27.27 -3.05 22.88
CA PRO A 179 -28.69 -3.33 23.01
C PRO A 179 -29.11 -3.40 24.49
N TYR A 180 -30.34 -2.98 24.79
CA TYR A 180 -30.85 -2.96 26.16
C TYR A 180 -30.69 -4.34 26.83
N ASP A 181 -29.91 -4.36 27.92
CA ASP A 181 -29.59 -5.54 28.71
C ASP A 181 -29.97 -5.26 30.16
N ASP A 182 -30.95 -6.00 30.68
CA ASP A 182 -31.51 -5.84 32.03
C ASP A 182 -30.52 -6.25 33.14
N THR A 183 -29.38 -6.86 32.77
CA THR A 183 -28.30 -7.21 33.69
C THR A 183 -27.36 -6.04 34.02
N ILE A 184 -27.41 -4.95 33.23
CA ILE A 184 -26.58 -3.75 33.43
C ILE A 184 -27.31 -2.73 34.31
N THR A 185 -26.83 -2.56 35.54
CA THR A 185 -27.35 -1.54 36.46
C THR A 185 -26.51 -0.27 36.39
N VAL A 186 -27.11 0.85 35.99
CA VAL A 186 -26.47 2.16 36.02
C VAL A 186 -27.01 2.96 37.20
N LEU A 187 -26.16 3.26 38.18
CA LEU A 187 -26.52 3.99 39.39
C LEU A 187 -26.44 5.51 39.17
N GLY A 188 -27.33 6.24 39.85
CA GLY A 188 -27.32 7.69 39.85
C GLY A 188 -26.05 8.27 40.49
N PRO A 189 -25.68 9.52 40.14
CA PRO A 189 -24.47 10.15 40.64
C PRO A 189 -24.47 10.26 42.17
N GLU A 190 -25.62 10.39 42.83
CA GLU A 190 -25.72 10.49 44.30
C GLU A 190 -25.22 9.25 45.05
N VAL A 191 -25.04 8.10 44.37
CA VAL A 191 -24.60 6.84 44.97
C VAL A 191 -23.08 6.66 44.91
N LEU A 192 -22.46 7.00 43.77
CA LEU A 192 -21.04 6.72 43.49
C LEU A 192 -20.22 7.98 43.14
N TYR A 193 -20.82 8.96 42.47
CA TYR A 193 -20.17 10.19 42.03
C TYR A 193 -20.91 11.42 42.57
N PRO A 194 -21.12 11.56 43.89
CA PRO A 194 -22.01 12.60 44.42
C PRO A 194 -21.44 14.02 44.25
N LYS A 195 -20.14 14.13 43.93
CA LYS A 195 -19.41 15.39 43.84
C LYS A 195 -18.94 15.65 42.40
N PRO A 196 -19.20 16.86 41.84
CA PRO A 196 -18.62 17.27 40.56
C PRO A 196 -17.09 17.43 40.67
N SER A 197 -16.41 17.29 39.53
CA SER A 197 -14.98 17.53 39.43
C SER A 197 -14.60 18.97 39.82
N PRO A 198 -13.37 19.22 40.29
CA PRO A 198 -12.87 20.57 40.57
C PRO A 198 -13.03 21.50 39.37
N TYR A 199 -12.77 21.03 38.16
CA TYR A 199 -12.94 21.81 36.94
C TYR A 199 -14.40 22.15 36.66
N ALA A 200 -15.33 21.21 36.81
CA ALA A 200 -16.75 21.51 36.69
C ALA A 200 -17.23 22.49 37.76
N THR A 201 -16.70 22.37 38.98
CA THR A 201 -16.98 23.28 40.09
C THR A 201 -16.48 24.70 39.80
N GLU A 202 -15.31 24.83 39.18
CA GLU A 202 -14.74 26.12 38.77
C GLU A 202 -15.58 26.80 37.67
N VAL A 203 -15.98 26.03 36.65
CA VAL A 203 -16.69 26.55 35.47
C VAL A 203 -18.18 26.82 35.76
N LEU A 204 -18.82 25.98 36.56
CA LEU A 204 -20.28 26.00 36.75
C LEU A 204 -20.70 26.45 38.16
N GLY A 205 -19.74 26.66 39.05
CA GLY A 205 -19.95 27.07 40.43
C GLY A 205 -20.08 25.91 41.42
N PRO A 206 -19.92 26.19 42.74
CA PRO A 206 -20.01 25.17 43.78
C PRO A 206 -21.44 24.65 43.96
N ARG A 207 -21.53 23.35 44.28
CA ARG A 207 -22.79 22.67 44.59
C ARG A 207 -22.75 22.06 45.99
N THR A 208 -23.87 22.15 46.70
CA THR A 208 -24.06 21.42 47.95
C THR A 208 -24.21 19.93 47.64
N VAL A 209 -23.31 19.11 48.19
CA VAL A 209 -23.31 17.66 48.02
C VAL A 209 -23.85 17.01 49.28
N ASP A 210 -24.89 16.19 49.12
CA ASP A 210 -25.41 15.33 50.19
C ASP A 210 -24.76 13.95 50.09
N LEU A 211 -24.03 13.55 51.13
CA LEU A 211 -23.33 12.27 51.21
C LEU A 211 -24.12 11.19 51.98
N GLU A 212 -25.34 11.49 52.46
CA GLU A 212 -26.14 10.54 53.24
C GLU A 212 -26.44 9.26 52.46
N ARG A 213 -26.59 9.36 51.13
CA ARG A 213 -26.89 8.23 50.22
C ARG A 213 -25.65 7.69 49.48
N ALA A 214 -24.50 8.35 49.61
CA ALA A 214 -23.29 7.99 48.88
C ALA A 214 -22.61 6.76 49.50
N HIS A 215 -22.34 5.77 48.65
CA HIS A 215 -21.53 4.60 49.01
C HIS A 215 -20.04 4.85 48.83
N ALA A 216 -19.68 5.71 47.88
CA ALA A 216 -18.33 6.10 47.61
C ALA A 216 -18.30 7.53 47.01
N VAL A 217 -17.12 8.13 46.97
CA VAL A 217 -16.91 9.46 46.39
C VAL A 217 -15.61 9.51 45.59
N HIS A 218 -15.68 10.07 44.39
CA HIS A 218 -14.52 10.35 43.56
C HIS A 218 -13.93 11.72 43.91
N HIS A 219 -12.63 11.78 44.18
CA HIS A 219 -11.95 13.04 44.53
C HIS A 219 -11.36 13.78 43.32
N TRP A 220 -11.32 13.15 42.14
CA TRP A 220 -10.87 13.76 40.88
C TRP A 220 -9.50 14.41 40.99
N SER A 221 -8.53 13.67 41.55
CA SER A 221 -7.19 14.18 41.87
C SER A 221 -6.46 14.74 40.65
N GLY A 222 -6.84 14.32 39.44
CA GLY A 222 -6.32 14.85 38.18
C GLY A 222 -4.81 14.65 38.04
N SER A 223 -4.25 13.62 38.69
CA SER A 223 -2.81 13.38 38.72
C SER A 223 -2.18 13.04 37.37
N TRP A 224 -3.01 12.76 36.37
CA TRP A 224 -2.65 12.60 34.97
C TRP A 224 -2.72 13.92 34.17
N ALA A 225 -3.33 14.99 34.72
CA ALA A 225 -3.69 16.21 34.02
C ALA A 225 -2.80 17.44 34.35
N HIS A 226 -1.69 17.28 35.08
CA HIS A 226 -0.83 18.41 35.45
C HIS A 226 0.11 18.89 34.32
N ASP A 227 0.23 20.21 34.22
CA ASP A 227 1.17 20.97 33.38
C ASP A 227 2.59 20.39 33.44
N GLY A 228 3.10 19.91 32.30
CA GLY A 228 4.51 19.54 32.11
C GLY A 228 4.82 18.05 31.99
N ALA A 229 3.83 17.15 31.97
CA ALA A 229 4.04 15.73 31.65
C ALA A 229 4.03 15.41 30.15
N PHE A 230 3.98 16.43 29.29
CA PHE A 230 4.65 16.33 27.99
C PHE A 230 6.14 16.50 28.23
N THR A 231 6.80 15.49 28.81
CA THR A 231 8.12 15.18 28.27
C THR A 231 7.82 14.77 26.83
N PRO A 232 8.23 15.55 25.80
CA PRO A 232 8.31 14.98 24.48
C PRO A 232 9.05 13.65 24.67
N ARG A 233 8.54 12.55 24.10
CA ARG A 233 9.45 11.44 23.87
C ARG A 233 10.64 12.08 23.15
N VAL A 234 11.78 12.14 23.84
CA VAL A 234 13.05 12.36 23.17
C VAL A 234 13.08 11.22 22.17
N SER A 235 12.90 11.54 20.90
CA SER A 235 12.97 10.51 19.89
C SER A 235 14.42 10.06 19.97
N GLU A 236 14.65 8.79 20.28
CA GLU A 236 15.92 8.21 19.86
C GLU A 236 15.97 8.43 18.35
N GLY A 237 16.91 9.26 17.89
CA GLY A 237 16.93 9.80 16.54
C GLY A 237 16.68 8.71 15.51
N ARG A 238 15.50 8.76 14.86
CA ARG A 238 15.09 7.72 13.94
C ARG A 238 15.83 7.91 12.62
N ALA A 239 16.83 7.06 12.38
CA ALA A 239 17.52 7.00 11.10
C ALA A 239 16.59 6.45 10.01
N VAL A 240 15.96 7.34 9.25
CA VAL A 240 15.21 6.95 8.06
C VAL A 240 16.12 7.10 6.84
N PRO A 241 16.43 6.00 6.11
CA PRO A 241 17.17 6.09 4.87
C PRO A 241 16.40 6.94 3.87
N PHE A 242 17.06 7.93 3.29
CA PHE A 242 16.53 8.69 2.17
C PHE A 242 17.47 8.61 0.97
N TRP A 243 16.90 8.79 -0.21
CA TRP A 243 17.61 9.04 -1.46
C TRP A 243 17.13 10.38 -2.00
N THR A 244 18.04 11.31 -2.31
CA THR A 244 17.66 12.44 -3.17
C THR A 244 17.93 12.08 -4.62
N SER A 245 17.00 12.42 -5.51
CA SER A 245 17.17 12.28 -6.94
C SER A 245 17.31 13.66 -7.58
N GLN A 246 18.50 13.94 -8.10
CA GLN A 246 18.63 14.46 -9.46
C GLN A 246 19.10 13.26 -10.29
N ASP A 247 18.41 12.96 -11.39
CA ASP A 247 18.81 11.90 -12.33
C ASP A 247 18.94 10.48 -11.77
N LEU A 248 18.11 10.11 -10.78
CA LEU A 248 18.08 8.75 -10.21
C LEU A 248 19.44 8.24 -9.68
N ARG A 249 20.40 9.14 -9.44
CA ARG A 249 21.63 8.85 -8.70
C ARG A 249 21.41 9.16 -7.22
N PRO A 250 21.76 8.25 -6.29
CA PRO A 250 21.78 8.54 -4.85
C PRO A 250 22.75 9.69 -4.56
N CYS A 251 22.22 10.91 -4.43
CA CYS A 251 23.00 12.05 -3.99
C CYS A 251 22.80 12.14 -2.47
N ALA A 252 23.80 11.68 -1.71
CA ALA A 252 23.79 11.51 -0.26
C ALA A 252 22.97 10.31 0.30
N ARG A 253 23.62 9.56 1.20
CA ARG A 253 22.99 8.70 2.22
C ARG A 253 23.07 9.47 3.53
N GLY A 254 21.98 9.56 4.27
CA GLY A 254 21.97 10.23 5.57
C GLY A 254 20.84 9.73 6.46
N THR A 255 20.90 10.19 7.70
CA THR A 255 19.88 10.00 8.74
C THR A 255 19.18 11.34 8.94
N LEU A 256 17.85 11.36 8.88
CA LEU A 256 17.06 12.54 9.23
C LEU A 256 16.83 12.56 10.75
N ASP A 257 17.32 13.60 11.41
CA ASP A 257 17.02 13.85 12.82
C ASP A 257 15.70 14.64 12.93
N LEU A 258 14.63 13.92 13.32
CA LEU A 258 13.30 14.50 13.52
C LEU A 258 13.27 15.50 14.68
N ASP A 259 14.09 15.29 15.71
CA ASP A 259 14.15 16.17 16.88
C ASP A 259 14.83 17.49 16.55
N ALA A 260 15.87 17.46 15.71
CA ALA A 260 16.48 18.68 15.17
C ALA A 260 15.47 19.52 14.36
N GLN A 261 14.55 18.90 13.61
CA GLN A 261 13.51 19.66 12.89
C GLN A 261 12.43 20.21 13.83
N ARG A 262 12.02 19.43 14.84
CA ARG A 262 11.11 19.92 15.89
C ARG A 262 11.69 21.11 16.65
N ALA A 263 12.98 21.05 17.01
CA ALA A 263 13.70 22.16 17.64
C ALA A 263 13.73 23.40 16.71
N ARG A 264 14.00 23.24 15.41
CA ARG A 264 13.97 24.37 14.45
C ARG A 264 12.60 25.04 14.36
N TRP A 265 11.51 24.28 14.44
CA TRP A 265 10.15 24.85 14.44
C TRP A 265 9.78 25.51 15.77
N ALA A 266 10.27 24.96 16.89
CA ALA A 266 10.11 25.54 18.21
C ALA A 266 10.95 26.82 18.41
N GLU A 267 12.11 26.92 17.75
CA GLU A 267 13.07 28.04 17.84
C GLU A 267 12.74 29.24 16.93
N GLY A 268 11.58 29.25 16.26
CA GLY A 268 11.00 30.48 15.69
C GLY A 268 10.74 30.50 14.18
N ALA A 269 10.99 29.42 13.44
CA ALA A 269 10.51 29.28 12.06
C ALA A 269 9.16 28.54 12.05
N PRO A 270 8.02 29.16 11.72
CA PRO A 270 6.73 28.47 11.73
C PRO A 270 6.76 27.30 10.72
N ALA A 271 6.37 26.11 11.16
CA ALA A 271 6.24 24.96 10.27
C ALA A 271 5.28 25.31 9.10
N PRO A 272 5.61 24.98 7.85
CA PRO A 272 4.72 25.27 6.73
C PRO A 272 3.41 24.49 6.85
N LEU A 273 2.31 25.04 6.34
CA LEU A 273 1.03 24.33 6.32
C LEU A 273 1.06 23.26 5.22
N VAL A 274 0.62 22.04 5.55
CA VAL A 274 0.40 20.96 4.59
C VAL A 274 -1.10 20.72 4.42
N SER A 275 -1.59 20.75 3.19
CA SER A 275 -2.97 20.37 2.86
C SER A 275 -3.02 18.92 2.38
N CYS A 276 -3.57 18.03 3.19
CA CYS A 276 -3.88 16.66 2.77
C CYS A 276 -5.11 16.67 1.87
N LEU A 277 -5.00 16.07 0.68
CA LEU A 277 -6.02 16.12 -0.36
C LEU A 277 -6.75 14.78 -0.42
N MET A 278 -7.99 14.74 0.06
CA MET A 278 -8.84 13.56 0.04
C MET A 278 -9.98 13.73 -0.95
N VAL A 279 -10.05 12.84 -1.94
CA VAL A 279 -11.18 12.73 -2.86
C VAL A 279 -11.96 11.48 -2.48
N THR A 280 -13.29 11.59 -2.39
CA THR A 280 -14.17 10.48 -2.02
C THR A 280 -15.53 10.61 -2.70
N GLY A 281 -16.27 9.52 -2.76
CA GLY A 281 -17.65 9.49 -3.25
C GLY A 281 -18.33 8.19 -2.84
N ASP A 282 -19.45 8.30 -2.10
CA ASP A 282 -20.28 7.19 -1.62
C ASP A 282 -19.53 6.13 -0.78
N ARG A 283 -18.47 6.53 -0.05
CA ARG A 283 -17.64 5.63 0.81
C ARG A 283 -17.41 6.18 2.23
N PRO A 284 -18.45 6.56 2.99
CA PRO A 284 -18.28 7.27 4.27
C PRO A 284 -17.40 6.54 5.27
N ARG A 285 -17.49 5.21 5.39
CA ARG A 285 -16.70 4.43 6.34
C ARG A 285 -15.20 4.44 6.07
N LEU A 286 -14.81 4.48 4.80
CA LEU A 286 -13.41 4.55 4.40
C LEU A 286 -12.88 5.96 4.67
N ALA A 287 -13.61 6.98 4.20
CA ALA A 287 -13.30 8.38 4.47
C ALA A 287 -13.17 8.69 5.99
N GLU A 288 -14.07 8.17 6.84
CA GLU A 288 -13.97 8.30 8.30
C GLU A 288 -12.69 7.66 8.88
N ARG A 289 -12.24 6.54 8.31
CA ARG A 289 -10.97 5.90 8.70
C ARG A 289 -9.77 6.75 8.29
N ALA A 290 -9.78 7.28 7.06
CA ALA A 290 -8.75 8.20 6.58
C ALA A 290 -8.71 9.51 7.39
N ILE A 291 -9.87 10.04 7.82
CA ILE A 291 -9.95 11.19 8.74
C ILE A 291 -9.31 10.86 10.09
N ARG A 292 -9.56 9.67 10.66
CA ARG A 292 -8.90 9.24 11.91
C ARG A 292 -7.38 9.20 11.78
N CYS A 293 -6.85 8.71 10.66
CA CYS A 293 -5.41 8.78 10.37
C CYS A 293 -4.87 10.22 10.29
N PHE A 294 -5.68 11.17 9.82
CA PHE A 294 -5.28 12.58 9.76
C PHE A 294 -5.24 13.21 11.16
N LEU A 295 -6.24 12.91 12.00
CA LEU A 295 -6.34 13.46 13.34
C LEU A 295 -5.20 13.03 14.28
N THR A 296 -4.56 11.88 13.99
CA THR A 296 -3.42 11.37 14.75
C THR A 296 -2.05 11.85 14.25
N GLN A 297 -1.99 12.65 13.17
CA GLN A 297 -0.73 13.15 12.65
C GLN A 297 0.02 13.99 13.69
N THR A 298 1.32 13.72 13.86
CA THR A 298 2.19 14.43 14.80
C THR A 298 2.67 15.78 14.27
N TYR A 299 2.53 16.02 12.96
CA TYR A 299 2.88 17.29 12.33
C TYR A 299 1.92 18.41 12.76
N PRO A 300 2.42 19.54 13.31
CA PRO A 300 1.58 20.50 14.02
C PRO A 300 0.73 21.40 13.10
N ARG A 301 1.04 21.47 11.80
CA ARG A 301 0.42 22.42 10.87
C ARG A 301 -0.09 21.72 9.61
N ALA A 302 -1.20 21.01 9.75
CA ALA A 302 -1.88 20.35 8.65
C ALA A 302 -3.37 20.71 8.60
N GLU A 303 -3.93 20.71 7.40
CA GLU A 303 -5.38 20.70 7.13
C GLU A 303 -5.72 19.50 6.25
N LEU A 304 -6.95 18.98 6.35
CA LEU A 304 -7.50 17.96 5.48
C LEU A 304 -8.58 18.60 4.61
N VAL A 305 -8.36 18.60 3.29
CA VAL A 305 -9.30 19.09 2.29
C VAL A 305 -10.00 17.89 1.69
N VAL A 306 -11.28 17.74 2.01
CA VAL A 306 -12.11 16.64 1.54
C VAL A 306 -12.99 17.13 0.41
N VAL A 307 -12.81 16.59 -0.79
CA VAL A 307 -13.69 16.78 -1.94
C VAL A 307 -14.56 15.54 -2.06
N ASP A 308 -15.86 15.73 -1.86
CA ASP A 308 -16.86 14.68 -1.92
C ASP A 308 -17.82 14.94 -3.09
N ASP A 309 -17.83 14.05 -4.08
CA ASP A 309 -18.79 14.09 -5.19
C ASP A 309 -19.85 12.98 -5.12
N GLY A 310 -19.98 12.36 -3.94
CA GLY A 310 -21.00 11.36 -3.62
C GLY A 310 -22.39 11.94 -3.39
N THR A 311 -23.37 11.04 -3.45
CA THR A 311 -24.78 11.32 -3.18
C THR A 311 -25.12 11.21 -1.70
N ASP A 312 -24.40 10.37 -0.96
CA ASP A 312 -24.57 10.14 0.48
C ASP A 312 -24.15 11.37 1.33
N ASP A 313 -24.97 11.76 2.32
CA ASP A 313 -24.68 12.86 3.26
C ASP A 313 -24.11 12.41 4.62
N THR A 314 -23.91 11.10 4.81
CA THR A 314 -23.37 10.51 6.04
C THR A 314 -22.01 11.11 6.43
N LEU A 315 -21.10 11.28 5.45
CA LEU A 315 -19.78 11.87 5.70
C LEU A 315 -19.88 13.33 6.14
N GLU A 316 -20.82 14.08 5.59
CA GLU A 316 -21.06 15.48 5.97
C GLU A 316 -21.55 15.58 7.42
N GLN A 317 -22.46 14.71 7.82
CA GLN A 317 -22.91 14.64 9.21
C GLN A 317 -21.76 14.26 10.16
N HIS A 318 -20.91 13.31 9.76
CA HIS A 318 -19.72 12.93 10.53
C HIS A 318 -18.77 14.11 10.72
N VAL A 319 -18.37 14.81 9.65
CA VAL A 319 -17.46 15.96 9.73
C VAL A 319 -18.04 17.10 10.56
N ARG A 320 -19.35 17.38 10.43
CA ARG A 320 -20.04 18.37 11.27
C ARG A 320 -20.01 17.99 12.76
N THR A 321 -20.18 16.72 13.07
CA THR A 321 -20.15 16.20 14.45
C THR A 321 -18.73 16.24 15.03
N LEU A 322 -17.73 15.89 14.21
CA LEU A 322 -16.32 15.96 14.60
C LEU A 322 -15.91 17.38 14.99
N ALA A 323 -16.41 18.40 14.27
CA ALA A 323 -16.18 19.82 14.54
C ALA A 323 -14.69 20.21 14.70
N ASP A 324 -13.78 19.46 14.06
CA ASP A 324 -12.35 19.78 14.01
C ASP A 324 -12.11 20.81 12.89
N PRO A 325 -11.63 22.03 13.22
CA PRO A 325 -11.46 23.09 12.22
C PRO A 325 -10.38 22.78 11.17
N ARG A 326 -9.54 21.75 11.38
CA ARG A 326 -8.54 21.30 10.41
C ARG A 326 -9.15 20.46 9.29
N VAL A 327 -10.36 19.92 9.46
CA VAL A 327 -11.04 19.08 8.45
C VAL A 327 -12.08 19.91 7.72
N ARG A 328 -11.89 20.09 6.41
CA ARG A 328 -12.73 20.93 5.56
C ARG A 328 -13.37 20.09 4.46
N LEU A 329 -14.67 19.87 4.57
CA LEU A 329 -15.46 19.16 3.57
C LEU A 329 -16.04 20.12 2.52
N HIS A 330 -15.87 19.76 1.26
CA HIS A 330 -16.36 20.46 0.09
C HIS A 330 -17.16 19.49 -0.76
N ARG A 331 -18.50 19.58 -0.70
CA ARG A 331 -19.38 18.77 -1.54
C ARG A 331 -19.50 19.36 -2.92
N LEU A 332 -19.28 18.54 -3.94
CA LEU A 332 -19.48 18.86 -5.33
C LEU A 332 -20.73 18.13 -5.87
N PRO A 333 -21.39 18.66 -6.91
CA PRO A 333 -22.50 17.95 -7.55
C PRO A 333 -22.03 16.59 -8.12
N PRO A 334 -22.83 15.51 -7.99
CA PRO A 334 -22.49 14.14 -8.44
C PRO A 334 -22.60 14.01 -9.96
N GLU A 335 -21.70 14.67 -10.68
CA GLU A 335 -21.68 14.73 -12.16
C GLU A 335 -20.82 13.62 -12.80
N GLY A 336 -20.22 12.73 -11.99
CA GLY A 336 -19.36 11.65 -12.48
C GLY A 336 -18.04 12.17 -13.08
N ARG A 337 -17.46 13.21 -12.46
CA ARG A 337 -16.23 13.86 -12.92
C ARG A 337 -15.06 12.86 -12.93
N PRO A 338 -14.10 13.00 -13.85
CA PRO A 338 -12.84 12.24 -13.78
C PRO A 338 -12.12 12.50 -12.46
N LEU A 339 -11.42 11.49 -11.93
CA LEU A 339 -10.69 11.57 -10.67
C LEU A 339 -9.64 12.69 -10.69
N GLY A 340 -8.97 12.91 -11.82
CA GLY A 340 -8.03 14.02 -11.96
C GLY A 340 -8.66 15.41 -11.83
N ASP A 341 -9.91 15.59 -12.28
CA ASP A 341 -10.61 16.87 -12.10
C ASP A 341 -10.98 17.10 -10.63
N LEU A 342 -11.37 16.04 -9.92
CA LEU A 342 -11.62 16.10 -8.47
C LEU A 342 -10.34 16.41 -7.68
N ARG A 343 -9.21 15.79 -8.05
CA ARG A 343 -7.89 16.10 -7.46
C ARG A 343 -7.48 17.55 -7.73
N ASN A 344 -7.70 18.06 -8.93
CA ASN A 344 -7.45 19.46 -9.26
C ASN A 344 -8.33 20.41 -8.41
N ALA A 345 -9.61 20.09 -8.21
CA ALA A 345 -10.48 20.86 -7.31
C ALA A 345 -9.97 20.86 -5.87
N ALA A 346 -9.49 19.71 -5.36
CA ALA A 346 -8.87 19.62 -4.04
C ALA A 346 -7.61 20.49 -3.93
N VAL A 347 -6.75 20.49 -4.95
CA VAL A 347 -5.56 21.36 -5.03
C VAL A 347 -5.96 22.83 -5.02
N GLU A 348 -7.01 23.23 -5.74
CA GLU A 348 -7.49 24.62 -5.76
C GLU A 348 -7.98 25.08 -4.37
N LEU A 349 -8.68 24.22 -3.64
CA LEU A 349 -9.23 24.48 -2.31
C LEU A 349 -8.19 24.46 -1.18
N ALA A 350 -7.03 23.83 -1.41
CA ALA A 350 -5.91 23.76 -0.49
C ALA A 350 -5.29 25.13 -0.20
N THR A 351 -5.04 25.43 1.06
CA THR A 351 -4.44 26.71 1.50
C THR A 351 -2.97 26.59 1.91
N GLY A 352 -2.47 25.36 2.07
CA GLY A 352 -1.08 25.09 2.38
C GLY A 352 -0.13 25.30 1.20
N PRO A 353 1.10 25.79 1.44
CA PRO A 353 2.15 25.81 0.42
C PRO A 353 2.63 24.41 0.01
N TYR A 354 2.31 23.39 0.80
CA TYR A 354 2.55 21.99 0.45
C TYR A 354 1.23 21.22 0.41
N VAL A 355 1.15 20.26 -0.49
CA VAL A 355 0.02 19.34 -0.62
C VAL A 355 0.50 17.90 -0.45
N CYS A 356 -0.35 17.08 0.16
CA CYS A 356 -0.10 15.67 0.44
C CYS A 356 -1.24 14.84 -0.14
N GLN A 357 -0.94 13.82 -0.92
CA GLN A 357 -1.96 12.91 -1.44
C GLN A 357 -2.51 12.01 -0.33
N TRP A 358 -3.84 11.94 -0.23
CA TRP A 358 -4.56 11.32 0.87
C TRP A 358 -5.83 10.61 0.39
N ASP A 359 -5.68 9.45 -0.23
CA ASP A 359 -6.80 8.60 -0.64
C ASP A 359 -7.65 8.12 0.56
N ASP A 360 -8.96 7.97 0.35
CA ASP A 360 -9.94 7.72 1.40
C ASP A 360 -9.92 6.28 1.92
N ASP A 361 -9.33 5.35 1.17
CA ASP A 361 -9.36 3.92 1.43
C ASP A 361 -8.06 3.34 2.02
N ASP A 362 -7.03 4.16 2.15
CA ASP A 362 -5.71 3.80 2.69
C ASP A 362 -5.49 4.18 4.17
N LEU A 363 -4.36 3.73 4.74
CA LEU A 363 -3.98 4.03 6.13
C LEU A 363 -2.64 4.77 6.20
N TYR A 364 -2.57 5.76 7.09
CA TYR A 364 -1.43 6.65 7.24
C TYR A 364 -0.92 6.65 8.67
N ASP A 365 0.39 6.46 8.85
CA ASP A 365 1.02 6.46 10.18
C ASP A 365 1.02 7.88 10.78
N PRO A 366 0.86 8.02 12.12
CA PRO A 366 0.96 9.30 12.82
C PRO A 366 2.19 10.15 12.45
N GLU A 367 3.31 9.51 12.09
CA GLU A 367 4.56 10.20 11.77
C GLU A 367 4.72 10.56 10.28
N ARG A 368 3.76 10.23 9.40
CA ARG A 368 3.89 10.39 7.93
C ARG A 368 4.29 11.81 7.55
N LEU A 369 3.47 12.79 7.94
CA LEU A 369 3.71 14.19 7.60
C LEU A 369 5.01 14.71 8.23
N ASP A 370 5.28 14.36 9.48
CA ASP A 370 6.50 14.76 10.20
C ASP A 370 7.76 14.31 9.44
N VAL A 371 7.82 13.02 9.06
CA VAL A 371 9.00 12.44 8.40
C VAL A 371 9.17 12.98 6.98
N GLN A 372 8.12 13.02 6.17
CA GLN A 372 8.22 13.49 4.79
C GLN A 372 8.50 15.00 4.72
N MET A 373 7.94 15.82 5.62
CA MET A 373 8.24 17.25 5.71
C MET A 373 9.65 17.51 6.24
N ALA A 374 10.13 16.73 7.21
CA ALA A 374 11.51 16.81 7.66
C ALA A 374 12.49 16.53 6.50
N ALA A 375 12.20 15.53 5.66
CA ALA A 375 12.98 15.23 4.47
C ALA A 375 12.94 16.39 3.45
N LEU A 376 11.75 16.90 3.13
CA LEU A 376 11.56 18.03 2.21
C LEU A 376 12.38 19.25 2.62
N LEU A 377 12.20 19.70 3.87
CA LEU A 377 12.81 20.92 4.37
C LEU A 377 14.30 20.75 4.66
N GLY A 378 14.69 19.60 5.21
CA GLY A 378 16.10 19.30 5.53
C GLY A 378 16.97 19.17 4.28
N LEU A 379 16.39 18.66 3.18
CA LEU A 379 17.11 18.43 1.93
C LEU A 379 16.89 19.55 0.90
N GLY A 380 16.03 20.52 1.20
CA GLY A 380 15.63 21.56 0.25
C GLY A 380 15.02 20.96 -1.03
N ALA A 381 14.22 19.91 -0.86
CA ALA A 381 13.52 19.22 -1.94
C ALA A 381 12.14 19.86 -2.21
N THR A 382 11.70 19.77 -3.46
CA THR A 382 10.41 20.23 -3.96
C THR A 382 9.30 19.21 -3.66
N ALA A 383 9.62 17.92 -3.71
CA ALA A 383 8.69 16.83 -3.43
C ALA A 383 9.37 15.68 -2.68
N CYS A 384 8.57 14.91 -1.94
CA CYS A 384 8.96 13.70 -1.24
C CYS A 384 7.99 12.57 -1.55
N PHE A 385 8.53 11.40 -1.87
CA PHE A 385 7.78 10.15 -2.06
C PHE A 385 8.28 9.11 -1.06
N LEU A 386 7.49 8.07 -0.81
CA LEU A 386 8.04 6.85 -0.23
C LEU A 386 8.67 6.00 -1.33
N ALA A 387 9.74 5.31 -0.98
CA ALA A 387 10.42 4.40 -1.90
C ALA A 387 9.76 3.02 -1.92
N ARG A 388 9.18 2.62 -0.79
CA ARG A 388 8.40 1.41 -0.55
C ARG A 388 7.25 1.78 0.36
N GLU A 389 6.19 0.98 0.33
CA GLU A 389 4.98 1.16 1.13
C GLU A 389 4.55 -0.19 1.69
N ARG A 390 3.72 -0.19 2.74
CA ARG A 390 3.03 -1.41 3.15
C ARG A 390 1.87 -1.69 2.19
N LEU A 391 1.69 -2.94 1.82
CA LEU A 391 0.53 -3.43 1.07
C LEU A 391 -0.28 -4.33 1.98
N TRP A 392 -1.60 -4.15 2.06
CA TRP A 392 -2.44 -4.98 2.92
C TRP A 392 -3.68 -5.48 2.18
N TRP A 393 -3.88 -6.79 2.17
CA TRP A 393 -5.03 -7.46 1.56
C TRP A 393 -5.72 -8.34 2.60
N PRO A 394 -6.66 -7.75 3.39
CA PRO A 394 -7.32 -8.45 4.49
C PRO A 394 -8.01 -9.74 4.03
N ALA A 395 -8.75 -9.67 2.92
CA ALA A 395 -9.53 -10.80 2.39
C ALA A 395 -8.67 -12.02 2.00
N ARG A 396 -7.39 -11.81 1.66
CA ARG A 396 -6.44 -12.89 1.34
C ARG A 396 -5.46 -13.19 2.47
N ARG A 397 -5.58 -12.52 3.61
CA ARG A 397 -4.63 -12.62 4.73
C ARG A 397 -3.18 -12.37 4.30
N MET A 398 -2.97 -11.34 3.50
CA MET A 398 -1.64 -10.94 3.02
C MET A 398 -1.31 -9.55 3.52
N LEU A 399 -0.13 -9.38 4.11
CA LEU A 399 0.49 -8.09 4.38
C LEU A 399 1.89 -8.12 3.77
N ALA A 400 2.37 -7.02 3.20
CA ALA A 400 3.66 -6.99 2.53
C ALA A 400 4.35 -5.63 2.61
N VAL A 401 5.66 -5.60 2.35
CA VAL A 401 6.41 -4.39 2.01
C VAL A 401 6.68 -4.42 0.51
N SER A 402 6.25 -3.38 -0.19
CA SER A 402 6.34 -3.31 -1.64
C SER A 402 7.78 -3.27 -2.18
N GLY A 403 7.91 -3.34 -3.51
CA GLY A 403 9.16 -3.10 -4.21
C GLY A 403 9.54 -1.62 -4.27
N THR A 404 10.83 -1.34 -4.49
CA THR A 404 11.33 0.04 -4.56
C THR A 404 10.91 0.73 -5.87
N ARG A 405 10.07 1.77 -5.79
CA ARG A 405 9.72 2.68 -6.90
C ARG A 405 9.32 4.06 -6.39
N VAL A 406 8.99 4.97 -7.30
CA VAL A 406 8.26 6.19 -6.94
C VAL A 406 6.81 5.75 -6.75
N TRP A 407 6.28 5.92 -5.54
CA TRP A 407 4.90 5.62 -5.22
C TRP A 407 4.08 6.90 -5.24
N GLU A 408 3.33 7.07 -6.31
CA GLU A 408 2.49 8.23 -6.58
C GLU A 408 1.53 8.56 -5.41
N GLY A 409 0.92 7.54 -4.79
CA GLY A 409 0.02 7.70 -3.64
C GLY A 409 0.65 8.36 -2.41
N SER A 410 1.96 8.17 -2.16
CA SER A 410 2.63 8.76 -1.00
C SER A 410 3.19 10.16 -1.21
N MET A 411 2.91 10.80 -2.34
CA MET A 411 3.48 12.10 -2.70
C MET A 411 3.15 13.20 -1.68
N VAL A 412 4.18 13.93 -1.26
CA VAL A 412 4.10 15.25 -0.60
C VAL A 412 4.88 16.24 -1.45
N CYS A 413 4.25 17.30 -1.95
CA CYS A 413 4.82 18.20 -2.94
C CYS A 413 4.55 19.67 -2.61
N ALA A 414 5.48 20.55 -2.95
CA ALA A 414 5.21 21.99 -2.98
C ALA A 414 4.08 22.27 -3.99
N LYS A 415 3.02 22.95 -3.54
CA LYS A 415 1.80 23.19 -4.33
C LYS A 415 2.11 23.89 -5.66
N GLU A 416 3.03 24.84 -5.65
CA GLU A 416 3.46 25.60 -6.83
C GLU A 416 4.23 24.78 -7.88
N ALA A 417 4.79 23.64 -7.46
CA ALA A 417 5.52 22.73 -8.34
C ALA A 417 4.70 21.53 -8.80
N LEU A 418 3.45 21.41 -8.35
CA LEU A 418 2.57 20.30 -8.70
C LEU A 418 1.92 20.56 -10.07
N PRO A 419 2.18 19.71 -11.09
CA PRO A 419 1.47 19.75 -12.35
C PRO A 419 -0.03 19.51 -12.16
N ARG A 420 -0.84 19.99 -13.10
CA ARG A 420 -2.27 19.70 -13.13
C ARG A 420 -2.49 18.21 -13.42
N TYR A 421 -3.37 17.57 -12.66
CA TYR A 421 -3.77 16.19 -12.93
C TYR A 421 -4.52 16.11 -14.27
N PRO A 422 -4.21 15.16 -15.16
CA PRO A 422 -4.97 14.94 -16.39
C PRO A 422 -6.37 14.42 -16.05
N ALA A 423 -7.36 14.71 -16.91
CA ALA A 423 -8.75 14.30 -16.73
C ALA A 423 -8.97 12.80 -17.00
N LEU A 424 -8.26 11.94 -16.26
CA LEU A 424 -8.40 10.49 -16.28
C LEU A 424 -9.24 10.03 -15.08
N ARG A 425 -9.86 8.85 -15.21
CA ARG A 425 -10.66 8.21 -14.15
C ARG A 425 -9.82 7.37 -13.18
N HIS A 426 -8.63 6.97 -13.61
CA HIS A 426 -7.66 6.19 -12.85
C HIS A 426 -6.25 6.45 -13.40
N GLY A 427 -5.22 6.32 -12.56
CA GLY A 427 -3.82 6.48 -12.95
C GLY A 427 -3.42 7.92 -13.35
N GLU A 428 -4.23 8.91 -13.00
CA GLU A 428 -3.97 10.33 -13.27
C GLU A 428 -2.79 10.90 -12.48
N ASP A 429 -2.44 10.30 -11.34
CA ASP A 429 -1.29 10.70 -10.53
C ASP A 429 0.05 10.26 -11.10
N THR A 430 0.09 9.14 -11.84
CA THR A 430 1.31 8.63 -12.45
C THR A 430 2.03 9.68 -13.32
N PRO A 431 1.38 10.32 -14.33
CA PRO A 431 2.04 11.35 -15.13
C PRO A 431 2.42 12.60 -14.32
N VAL A 432 1.67 12.93 -13.27
CA VAL A 432 1.99 14.05 -12.37
C VAL A 432 3.25 13.74 -11.56
N ALA A 433 3.32 12.57 -10.93
CA ALA A 433 4.47 12.11 -10.15
C ALA A 433 5.72 12.02 -11.02
N GLU A 434 5.61 11.48 -12.23
CA GLU A 434 6.71 11.43 -13.20
C GLU A 434 7.22 12.81 -13.59
N GLN A 435 6.31 13.76 -13.82
CA GLN A 435 6.69 15.13 -14.15
C GLN A 435 7.35 15.83 -12.95
N VAL A 436 6.82 15.68 -11.73
CA VAL A 436 7.42 16.21 -10.49
C VAL A 436 8.84 15.67 -10.31
N VAL A 437 9.06 14.38 -10.52
CA VAL A 437 10.38 13.74 -10.46
C VAL A 437 11.32 14.26 -11.56
N ARG A 438 10.78 14.60 -12.72
CA ARG A 438 11.55 15.12 -13.87
C ARG A 438 11.99 16.57 -13.68
N THR A 439 11.13 17.41 -13.11
CA THR A 439 11.35 18.87 -13.06
C THR A 439 11.80 19.38 -11.70
N GLY A 440 11.53 18.63 -10.62
CA GLY A 440 11.80 19.03 -9.24
C GLY A 440 13.02 18.35 -8.63
N ARG A 441 13.50 18.90 -7.51
CA ARG A 441 14.43 18.18 -6.63
C ARG A 441 13.61 17.26 -5.73
N VAL A 442 13.76 15.95 -5.86
CA VAL A 442 12.90 15.00 -5.14
C VAL A 442 13.66 14.22 -4.08
N ALA A 443 13.05 14.06 -2.91
CA ALA A 443 13.45 13.09 -1.89
C ALA A 443 12.60 11.82 -2.00
N SER A 444 13.21 10.66 -1.84
CA SER A 444 12.53 9.38 -1.72
C SER A 444 12.95 8.74 -0.41
N VAL A 445 11.99 8.51 0.48
CA VAL A 445 12.22 8.06 1.86
C VAL A 445 11.86 6.59 1.97
N ASP A 446 12.76 5.77 2.52
CA ASP A 446 12.50 4.35 2.76
C ASP A 446 11.86 4.12 4.14
N ALA A 447 10.57 4.43 4.22
CA ALA A 447 9.79 4.32 5.45
C ALA A 447 8.43 3.68 5.13
N PRO A 448 8.40 2.38 4.76
CA PRO A 448 7.21 1.73 4.25
C PRO A 448 6.05 1.73 5.25
N GLU A 449 6.34 1.82 6.54
CA GLU A 449 5.34 1.96 7.57
C GLU A 449 4.54 3.28 7.52
N LEU A 450 5.02 4.34 6.87
CA LEU A 450 4.29 5.62 6.84
C LEU A 450 3.00 5.58 6.02
N TYR A 451 2.88 4.61 5.11
CA TYR A 451 1.74 4.46 4.19
C TYR A 451 1.38 2.99 4.04
N THR A 452 0.10 2.64 4.20
CA THR A 452 -0.41 1.28 3.92
C THR A 452 -1.48 1.35 2.85
N TYR A 453 -1.15 0.79 1.68
CA TYR A 453 -2.06 0.64 0.54
C TYR A 453 -2.97 -0.59 0.76
N VAL A 454 -4.28 -0.38 0.85
CA VAL A 454 -5.25 -1.40 1.28
C VAL A 454 -6.07 -1.92 0.09
N HIS A 455 -5.96 -3.22 -0.19
CA HIS A 455 -6.90 -3.91 -1.08
C HIS A 455 -8.16 -4.35 -0.31
N HIS A 456 -9.24 -3.61 -0.45
CA HIS A 456 -10.55 -3.91 0.16
C HIS A 456 -11.54 -4.58 -0.80
N GLY A 457 -11.24 -4.63 -2.10
CA GLY A 457 -12.04 -5.36 -3.11
C GLY A 457 -12.95 -4.48 -3.96
N GLU A 458 -13.17 -3.23 -3.56
CA GLU A 458 -13.85 -2.20 -4.35
C GLU A 458 -12.85 -1.13 -4.82
N ASN A 459 -11.56 -1.47 -4.84
CA ASN A 459 -10.50 -0.57 -5.29
C ASN A 459 -10.67 -0.22 -6.77
N THR A 460 -10.14 0.94 -7.16
CA THR A 460 -10.10 1.39 -8.56
C THR A 460 -9.36 0.41 -9.47
N PHE A 461 -8.32 -0.24 -8.94
CA PHE A 461 -7.57 -1.30 -9.63
C PHE A 461 -8.03 -2.70 -9.21
N ASP A 462 -7.91 -3.65 -10.13
CA ASP A 462 -8.42 -5.01 -9.95
C ASP A 462 -7.49 -5.93 -9.12
N ALA A 463 -8.02 -7.08 -8.71
CA ALA A 463 -7.26 -8.07 -7.94
C ALA A 463 -5.95 -8.54 -8.63
N PRO A 464 -5.89 -8.76 -9.95
CA PRO A 464 -4.64 -9.00 -10.68
C PRO A 464 -3.57 -7.92 -10.50
N HIS A 465 -3.94 -6.63 -10.59
CA HIS A 465 -3.01 -5.52 -10.35
C HIS A 465 -2.36 -5.65 -8.96
N PHE A 466 -3.16 -5.80 -7.92
CA PHE A 466 -2.64 -5.94 -6.56
C PHE A 466 -1.84 -7.22 -6.38
N ALA A 467 -2.26 -8.35 -6.95
CA ALA A 467 -1.50 -9.60 -6.89
C ALA A 467 -0.07 -9.40 -7.42
N GLY A 468 0.10 -8.64 -8.51
CA GLY A 468 1.41 -8.27 -9.04
C GLY A 468 2.26 -7.44 -8.05
N LEU A 469 1.65 -6.55 -7.27
CA LEU A 469 2.35 -5.79 -6.22
C LEU A 469 2.83 -6.70 -5.07
N PHE A 470 2.02 -7.67 -4.67
CA PHE A 470 2.39 -8.67 -3.65
C PHE A 470 3.47 -9.64 -4.17
N ASP A 471 3.42 -10.03 -5.44
CA ASP A 471 4.45 -10.88 -6.07
C ASP A 471 5.81 -10.17 -6.20
N ALA A 472 5.77 -8.83 -6.31
CA ALA A 472 6.94 -7.95 -6.36
C ALA A 472 7.42 -7.48 -4.98
N ALA A 473 6.73 -7.87 -3.90
CA ALA A 473 7.03 -7.42 -2.56
C ALA A 473 8.42 -7.85 -2.11
N THR A 474 9.10 -6.97 -1.37
CA THR A 474 10.40 -7.27 -0.76
C THR A 474 10.25 -8.05 0.55
N GLN A 475 9.07 -8.02 1.15
CA GLN A 475 8.70 -8.79 2.33
C GLN A 475 7.22 -9.14 2.27
N LEU A 476 6.85 -10.36 2.66
CA LEU A 476 5.49 -10.87 2.64
C LEU A 476 5.20 -11.63 3.94
N TRP A 477 4.08 -11.31 4.59
CA TRP A 477 3.51 -12.00 5.74
C TRP A 477 2.20 -12.67 5.33
N THR A 478 2.18 -13.99 5.42
CA THR A 478 1.03 -14.87 5.11
C THR A 478 0.97 -16.01 6.11
N GLY A 479 -0.16 -16.73 6.19
CA GLY A 479 -0.30 -17.88 7.10
C GLY A 479 -0.12 -17.49 8.56
N GLY A 480 0.69 -18.23 9.31
CA GLY A 480 0.91 -18.02 10.75
C GLY A 480 1.56 -16.68 11.11
N ASP A 481 2.36 -16.09 10.23
CA ASP A 481 3.06 -14.82 10.47
C ASP A 481 2.20 -13.59 10.17
N TYR A 482 1.04 -13.77 9.54
CA TYR A 482 0.13 -12.68 9.19
C TYR A 482 -0.50 -12.02 10.43
N ALA A 483 -1.03 -12.81 11.36
CA ALA A 483 -1.75 -12.27 12.52
C ALA A 483 -0.85 -11.40 13.43
N PRO A 484 0.40 -11.82 13.78
CA PRO A 484 1.34 -10.95 14.47
C PRO A 484 1.63 -9.64 13.73
N ALA A 485 1.78 -9.69 12.41
CA ALA A 485 2.10 -8.52 11.60
C ALA A 485 0.93 -7.52 11.52
N VAL A 486 -0.32 -8.01 11.40
CA VAL A 486 -1.52 -7.15 11.47
C VAL A 486 -1.72 -6.57 12.87
N ARG A 487 -1.41 -7.31 13.94
CA ARG A 487 -1.45 -6.74 15.30
C ARG A 487 -0.42 -5.62 15.48
N ALA A 488 0.78 -5.76 14.91
CA ALA A 488 1.78 -4.70 14.92
C ALA A 488 1.32 -3.47 14.10
N LEU A 489 0.64 -3.68 12.98
CA LEU A 489 0.01 -2.63 12.18
C LEU A 489 -1.06 -1.87 13.01
N ALA A 490 -1.94 -2.63 13.68
CA ALA A 490 -3.03 -2.09 14.48
C ALA A 490 -2.60 -1.44 15.79
N ALA A 491 -1.33 -1.54 16.20
CA ALA A 491 -0.83 -0.82 17.37
C ALA A 491 -0.68 0.69 17.12
N ARG A 492 -0.68 1.11 15.84
CA ARG A 492 -0.46 2.51 15.43
C ARG A 492 -1.53 3.05 14.49
N LEU A 493 -2.24 2.18 13.77
CA LEU A 493 -3.20 2.55 12.74
C LEU A 493 -4.63 2.17 13.14
N PRO A 494 -5.66 2.91 12.68
CA PRO A 494 -7.06 2.63 12.94
C PRO A 494 -7.58 1.42 12.13
N VAL A 495 -7.03 0.24 12.40
CA VAL A 495 -7.44 -1.04 11.82
C VAL A 495 -8.81 -1.44 12.38
N ALA A 496 -9.74 -1.88 11.51
CA ALA A 496 -11.06 -2.26 11.96
C ALA A 496 -11.00 -3.55 12.82
N PRO A 497 -11.78 -3.65 13.92
CA PRO A 497 -11.76 -4.83 14.79
C PRO A 497 -12.06 -6.15 14.06
N ALA A 498 -12.92 -6.10 13.04
CA ALA A 498 -13.23 -7.26 12.21
C ALA A 498 -11.97 -7.83 11.53
N ASP A 499 -11.09 -6.96 11.01
CA ASP A 499 -9.89 -7.40 10.30
C ASP A 499 -8.85 -8.04 11.23
N LEU A 500 -8.82 -7.63 12.50
CA LEU A 500 -7.99 -8.24 13.54
C LEU A 500 -8.52 -9.60 13.98
N VAL A 501 -9.82 -9.70 14.24
CA VAL A 501 -10.47 -10.98 14.58
C VAL A 501 -10.29 -11.97 13.43
N HIS A 502 -10.52 -11.54 12.19
CA HIS A 502 -10.29 -12.37 11.01
C HIS A 502 -8.83 -12.79 10.86
N ALA A 503 -7.87 -11.97 11.29
CA ALA A 503 -6.46 -12.34 11.27
C ALA A 503 -6.13 -13.49 12.25
N GLU A 504 -6.81 -13.63 13.38
CA GLU A 504 -6.49 -14.61 14.42
C GLU A 504 -7.08 -16.01 14.21
N HIS A 505 -8.17 -16.12 13.46
CA HIS A 505 -8.80 -17.41 13.18
C HIS A 505 -8.22 -18.06 11.90
N GLU A 506 -7.54 -19.19 12.05
CA GLU A 506 -7.26 -20.12 10.93
C GLU A 506 -8.46 -21.05 10.74
N GLU A 507 -9.48 -20.61 9.98
CA GLU A 507 -10.30 -21.42 9.06
C GLU A 507 -11.61 -20.70 8.63
N PRO A 508 -12.22 -21.08 7.48
CA PRO A 508 -13.11 -20.22 6.72
C PRO A 508 -14.55 -20.32 7.22
N GLU A 509 -15.02 -19.29 7.92
CA GLU A 509 -16.46 -19.05 7.93
C GLU A 509 -16.86 -18.54 6.56
N ARG A 510 -17.62 -19.39 5.84
CA ARG A 510 -18.45 -19.01 4.70
C ARG A 510 -19.31 -17.81 5.12
N ARG A 511 -18.80 -16.60 4.90
CA ARG A 511 -19.67 -15.45 4.71
C ARG A 511 -20.51 -15.79 3.49
N HIS A 512 -21.81 -15.84 3.72
CA HIS A 512 -22.81 -16.06 2.68
C HIS A 512 -22.47 -15.13 1.51
N ALA A 513 -22.07 -15.73 0.39
CA ALA A 513 -22.23 -15.08 -0.89
C ALA A 513 -23.72 -14.72 -1.00
N PRO A 514 -24.08 -13.53 -1.51
CA PRO A 514 -25.46 -13.31 -1.90
C PRO A 514 -25.89 -14.43 -2.86
N ASP A 515 -27.06 -14.99 -2.62
CA ASP A 515 -27.59 -16.21 -3.23
C ASP A 515 -27.27 -16.33 -4.72
N ALA A 516 -26.44 -17.32 -5.07
CA ALA A 516 -26.20 -17.77 -6.44
C ALA A 516 -27.40 -18.54 -7.03
N GLU A 517 -28.59 -18.47 -6.42
CA GLU A 517 -29.83 -19.13 -6.91
C GLU A 517 -30.80 -18.16 -7.60
N ALA A 518 -30.37 -16.93 -7.93
CA ALA A 518 -31.16 -16.02 -8.78
C ALA A 518 -30.72 -15.96 -10.26
N GLU A 519 -29.56 -16.53 -10.65
CA GLU A 519 -29.09 -16.50 -12.05
C GLU A 519 -29.11 -17.86 -12.77
N GLU A 520 -29.43 -18.96 -12.11
CA GLU A 520 -29.61 -20.27 -12.76
C GLU A 520 -31.08 -20.59 -13.10
N ARG A 521 -31.82 -19.57 -13.55
CA ARG A 521 -33.10 -19.71 -14.25
C ARG A 521 -33.12 -18.95 -15.58
N ALA A 522 -32.08 -19.08 -16.39
CA ALA A 522 -32.15 -18.76 -17.81
C ALA A 522 -31.00 -19.43 -18.58
N GLY A 523 -31.08 -20.74 -18.82
CA GLY A 523 -30.10 -21.36 -19.72
C GLY A 523 -29.98 -22.87 -19.70
N ALA A 524 -31.08 -23.60 -19.88
CA ALA A 524 -31.01 -24.98 -20.35
C ALA A 524 -31.43 -25.04 -21.85
N PRO A 525 -30.80 -25.92 -22.65
CA PRO A 525 -30.65 -25.73 -24.09
C PRO A 525 -31.87 -26.22 -24.86
N VAL A 526 -32.45 -25.35 -25.69
CA VAL A 526 -33.40 -25.77 -26.72
C VAL A 526 -32.61 -26.26 -27.93
N ARG A 527 -32.66 -27.57 -28.16
CA ARG A 527 -32.38 -28.15 -29.48
C ARG A 527 -33.46 -27.66 -30.45
N CYS A 528 -33.09 -27.08 -31.58
CA CYS A 528 -33.98 -26.95 -32.73
C CYS A 528 -33.21 -27.08 -34.05
N GLU A 529 -33.92 -27.68 -34.99
CA GLU A 529 -33.50 -28.32 -36.23
C GLU A 529 -33.07 -27.35 -37.33
N ALA A 530 -32.43 -27.94 -38.36
CA ALA A 530 -32.09 -27.30 -39.62
C ALA A 530 -33.34 -26.92 -40.44
N GLY A 531 -33.31 -25.76 -41.11
CA GLY A 531 -34.21 -25.49 -42.24
C GLY A 531 -34.47 -24.01 -42.59
N ALA A 532 -33.57 -23.40 -43.37
CA ALA A 532 -33.80 -22.46 -44.50
C ALA A 532 -34.74 -21.21 -44.34
N PRO A 533 -34.80 -20.25 -45.29
CA PRO A 533 -34.27 -18.90 -45.08
C PRO A 533 -35.32 -17.77 -45.20
N VAL A 534 -35.17 -16.67 -44.46
CA VAL A 534 -35.87 -15.41 -44.77
C VAL A 534 -34.96 -14.21 -44.53
N ARG A 535 -34.80 -13.39 -45.57
CA ARG A 535 -34.09 -12.10 -45.60
C ARG A 535 -34.91 -11.02 -44.91
N CYS A 536 -34.27 -10.12 -44.16
CA CYS A 536 -34.67 -8.71 -43.98
C CYS A 536 -33.46 -7.86 -43.52
N GLU A 537 -32.96 -7.08 -44.48
CA GLU A 537 -32.35 -5.74 -44.46
C GLU A 537 -31.73 -5.14 -43.17
N GLY A 538 -30.41 -4.91 -43.23
CA GLY A 538 -29.84 -3.55 -43.20
C GLY A 538 -29.76 -2.79 -41.87
N ALA A 539 -28.72 -3.06 -41.07
CA ALA A 539 -28.09 -2.06 -40.21
C ALA A 539 -26.56 -2.21 -40.30
N ALA A 540 -25.87 -1.13 -40.65
CA ALA A 540 -24.48 -1.12 -41.10
C ALA A 540 -23.48 -1.44 -39.97
N VAL A 541 -22.55 -2.35 -40.27
CA VAL A 541 -21.28 -2.53 -39.56
C VAL A 541 -20.45 -1.25 -39.74
N PRO A 542 -19.84 -0.65 -38.69
CA PRO A 542 -18.93 0.46 -38.88
C PRO A 542 -17.72 -0.04 -39.68
N ARG A 543 -17.58 0.47 -40.91
CA ARG A 543 -16.42 0.24 -41.77
C ARG A 543 -15.15 0.70 -41.08
N ALA A 544 -14.10 -0.10 -41.25
CA ALA A 544 -12.71 0.28 -41.04
C ALA A 544 -12.47 1.69 -41.61
N ARG A 545 -11.92 2.58 -40.77
CA ARG A 545 -11.54 3.92 -41.19
C ARG A 545 -10.42 3.80 -42.22
N SER A 546 -10.72 4.12 -43.48
CA SER A 546 -9.71 4.31 -44.53
C SER A 546 -8.83 5.50 -44.16
N ARG A 547 -7.52 5.26 -43.98
CA ARG A 547 -6.49 6.28 -43.72
C ARG A 547 -6.44 7.28 -44.89
N PRO A 548 -6.35 8.60 -44.64
CA PRO A 548 -5.97 9.54 -45.69
C PRO A 548 -4.49 9.33 -46.03
N SER A 549 -4.18 9.24 -47.32
CA SER A 549 -2.81 9.14 -47.83
C SER A 549 -2.08 10.48 -47.65
N VAL A 550 -1.16 10.54 -46.68
CA VAL A 550 -0.18 11.63 -46.52
C VAL A 550 1.06 11.26 -47.36
N PRO A 551 1.71 12.21 -48.06
CA PRO A 551 2.97 11.94 -48.76
C PRO A 551 4.06 11.47 -47.78
N ALA A 552 4.93 10.58 -48.24
CA ALA A 552 5.90 9.82 -47.45
C ALA A 552 6.97 10.68 -46.73
N GLU A 553 6.66 11.18 -45.54
CA GLU A 553 7.68 11.46 -44.52
C GLU A 553 8.03 10.13 -43.83
N ARG A 554 9.31 9.76 -43.85
CA ARG A 554 9.79 8.55 -43.18
C ARG A 554 9.59 8.72 -41.67
N PRO A 555 9.01 7.74 -40.95
CA PRO A 555 8.66 7.90 -39.54
C PRO A 555 9.91 8.03 -38.67
N THR A 556 9.79 8.76 -37.56
CA THR A 556 10.86 8.89 -36.56
C THR A 556 10.99 7.61 -35.75
N VAL A 557 12.21 7.13 -35.54
CA VAL A 557 12.49 5.88 -34.81
C VAL A 557 13.53 6.13 -33.73
N LEU A 558 13.20 5.73 -32.50
CA LEU A 558 14.14 5.69 -31.38
C LEU A 558 14.76 4.30 -31.27
N ILE A 559 16.07 4.19 -31.43
CA ILE A 559 16.81 2.94 -31.21
C ILE A 559 17.31 2.89 -29.77
N LEU A 560 16.95 1.84 -29.04
CA LEU A 560 17.32 1.64 -27.64
C LEU A 560 18.22 0.43 -27.44
N THR A 561 19.36 0.65 -26.78
CA THR A 561 20.36 -0.39 -26.51
C THR A 561 20.79 -0.35 -25.03
N PRO A 562 20.30 -1.28 -24.19
CA PRO A 562 20.92 -1.53 -22.89
C PRO A 562 22.27 -2.23 -23.08
N VAL A 563 23.31 -1.79 -22.37
CA VAL A 563 24.67 -2.34 -22.46
C VAL A 563 25.23 -2.71 -21.09
N ARG A 564 25.95 -3.83 -21.08
CA ARG A 564 26.73 -4.31 -19.94
C ARG A 564 27.88 -5.18 -20.42
N ASP A 565 29.10 -4.91 -19.97
CA ASP A 565 30.29 -5.69 -20.35
C ASP A 565 30.40 -5.86 -21.89
N ALA A 566 30.12 -4.78 -22.64
CA ALA A 566 29.94 -4.77 -24.09
C ALA A 566 31.10 -4.12 -24.86
N ALA A 567 32.25 -3.85 -24.24
CA ALA A 567 33.35 -3.12 -24.86
C ALA A 567 33.84 -3.77 -26.17
N ALA A 568 33.81 -5.11 -26.24
CA ALA A 568 34.18 -5.86 -27.44
C ALA A 568 33.16 -5.74 -28.59
N PHE A 569 31.89 -5.46 -28.28
CA PHE A 569 30.80 -5.41 -29.25
C PHE A 569 30.48 -4.00 -29.75
N LEU A 570 30.74 -2.99 -28.92
CA LEU A 570 30.42 -1.59 -29.21
C LEU A 570 30.91 -1.11 -30.58
N PRO A 571 32.17 -1.35 -31.03
CA PRO A 571 32.62 -0.86 -32.34
C PRO A 571 31.73 -1.37 -33.48
N ARG A 572 31.43 -2.68 -33.48
CA ARG A 572 30.58 -3.29 -34.51
C ARG A 572 29.13 -2.83 -34.40
N HIS A 573 28.60 -2.70 -33.17
CA HIS A 573 27.26 -2.16 -32.95
C HIS A 573 27.11 -0.75 -33.53
N LEU A 574 28.08 0.14 -33.29
CA LEU A 574 28.05 1.50 -33.83
C LEU A 574 28.21 1.54 -35.36
N GLU A 575 28.97 0.63 -35.96
CA GLU A 575 29.01 0.45 -37.42
C GLU A 575 27.64 0.04 -37.97
N ASN A 576 26.98 -0.93 -37.32
CA ASN A 576 25.65 -1.40 -37.70
C ASN A 576 24.62 -0.26 -37.65
N LEU A 577 24.58 0.52 -36.57
CA LEU A 577 23.71 1.69 -36.45
C LEU A 577 23.94 2.72 -37.57
N ARG A 578 25.21 2.96 -37.95
CA ARG A 578 25.57 3.90 -39.02
C ARG A 578 25.24 3.39 -40.43
N ALA A 579 25.14 2.07 -40.60
CA ALA A 579 24.86 1.40 -41.85
C ALA A 579 23.35 1.31 -42.16
N LEU A 580 22.47 1.58 -41.19
CA LEU A 580 21.02 1.59 -41.40
C LEU A 580 20.64 2.62 -42.48
N ASP A 581 19.75 2.22 -43.41
CA ASP A 581 19.32 3.01 -44.56
C ASP A 581 18.22 4.05 -44.25
N HIS A 582 17.83 4.14 -42.98
CA HIS A 582 16.90 5.14 -42.46
C HIS A 582 17.61 6.50 -42.26
N PRO A 583 16.96 7.64 -42.55
CA PRO A 583 17.61 8.93 -42.45
C PRO A 583 18.05 9.21 -41.02
N ARG A 584 19.28 9.68 -40.85
CA ARG A 584 19.87 9.85 -39.52
C ARG A 584 19.18 10.96 -38.73
N GLU A 585 18.66 11.96 -39.42
CA GLU A 585 17.80 13.02 -38.89
C GLU A 585 16.43 12.52 -38.40
N ALA A 586 16.06 11.28 -38.73
CA ALA A 586 14.85 10.60 -38.24
C ALA A 586 15.17 9.46 -37.27
N LEU A 587 16.45 9.28 -36.90
CA LEU A 587 16.90 8.27 -35.93
C LEU A 587 17.38 8.94 -34.65
N SER A 588 16.72 8.62 -33.54
CA SER A 588 17.21 8.92 -32.19
C SER A 588 17.86 7.68 -31.60
N LEU A 589 18.86 7.87 -30.73
CA LEU A 589 19.55 6.80 -30.00
C LEU A 589 19.36 6.97 -28.50
N GLY A 590 19.07 5.87 -27.81
CA GLY A 590 19.13 5.75 -26.37
C GLY A 590 20.07 4.62 -25.97
N LEU A 591 21.11 4.93 -25.21
CA LEU A 591 22.12 3.98 -24.74
C LEU A 591 22.11 3.98 -23.22
N LEU A 592 22.04 2.80 -22.58
CA LEU A 592 22.13 2.68 -21.12
C LEU A 592 23.27 1.76 -20.74
N GLU A 593 24.28 2.28 -20.05
CA GLU A 593 25.30 1.46 -19.39
C GLU A 593 24.88 1.11 -17.96
N GLY A 594 24.93 -0.17 -17.63
CA GLY A 594 24.64 -0.65 -16.29
C GLY A 594 25.47 -1.86 -15.84
N ASP A 595 26.20 -1.68 -14.74
CA ASP A 595 26.97 -2.72 -14.05
C ASP A 595 28.11 -3.35 -14.89
N SER A 596 28.69 -2.60 -15.83
CA SER A 596 29.88 -3.02 -16.58
C SER A 596 31.14 -3.03 -15.70
N ARG A 597 32.10 -3.88 -16.07
CA ARG A 597 33.40 -4.08 -15.43
C ARG A 597 34.56 -3.93 -16.42
N ASP A 598 34.26 -3.77 -17.70
CA ASP A 598 35.20 -3.47 -18.78
C ASP A 598 35.12 -1.98 -19.19
N ALA A 599 35.77 -1.62 -20.29
CA ALA A 599 35.83 -0.25 -20.80
C ALA A 599 34.55 0.23 -21.54
N THR A 600 33.40 -0.42 -21.32
CA THR A 600 32.14 -0.11 -22.03
C THR A 600 31.74 1.34 -21.85
N TRP A 601 31.85 1.86 -20.63
CA TRP A 601 31.45 3.23 -20.31
C TRP A 601 32.34 4.26 -21.02
N GLU A 602 33.66 4.07 -20.94
CA GLU A 602 34.65 4.96 -21.54
C GLU A 602 34.48 5.01 -23.07
N LEU A 603 34.26 3.86 -23.72
CA LEU A 603 34.02 3.80 -25.17
C LEU A 603 32.73 4.53 -25.58
N LEU A 604 31.68 4.47 -24.75
CA LEU A 604 30.44 5.20 -25.01
C LEU A 604 30.60 6.70 -24.82
N GLU A 605 31.33 7.15 -23.79
CA GLU A 605 31.64 8.57 -23.59
C GLU A 605 32.47 9.12 -24.74
N ASP A 606 33.48 8.38 -25.21
CA ASP A 606 34.34 8.79 -26.33
C ASP A 606 33.56 8.88 -27.65
N ALA A 607 32.59 7.99 -27.87
CA ALA A 607 31.75 7.99 -29.07
C ALA A 607 30.64 9.05 -29.06
N LEU A 608 30.22 9.52 -27.88
CA LEU A 608 29.05 10.39 -27.71
C LEU A 608 29.07 11.67 -28.57
N PRO A 609 30.18 12.43 -28.67
CA PRO A 609 30.22 13.65 -29.48
C PRO A 609 29.96 13.37 -30.97
N ALA A 610 30.53 12.29 -31.51
CA ALA A 610 30.32 11.91 -32.90
C ALA A 610 28.87 11.46 -33.14
N LEU A 611 28.32 10.62 -32.26
CA LEU A 611 26.94 10.18 -32.36
C LEU A 611 25.96 11.35 -32.28
N THR A 612 26.20 12.32 -31.40
CA THR A 612 25.34 13.51 -31.24
C THR A 612 25.37 14.40 -32.49
N ALA A 613 26.47 14.41 -33.25
CA ALA A 613 26.56 15.13 -34.52
C ALA A 613 25.92 14.37 -35.69
N GLU A 614 25.81 13.06 -35.60
CA GLU A 614 25.34 12.19 -36.69
C GLU A 614 23.83 11.90 -36.64
N PHE A 615 23.22 11.82 -35.44
CA PHE A 615 21.84 11.37 -35.22
C PHE A 615 20.92 12.48 -34.68
N ALA A 616 19.61 12.34 -34.87
CA ALA A 616 18.61 13.34 -34.49
C ALA A 616 18.66 13.71 -33.00
N ARG A 617 18.79 12.70 -32.14
CA ARG A 617 18.96 12.85 -30.69
C ARG A 617 19.75 11.67 -30.14
N VAL A 618 20.64 11.91 -29.19
CA VAL A 618 21.36 10.84 -28.49
C VAL A 618 21.18 11.02 -26.98
N THR A 619 20.70 9.98 -26.31
CA THR A 619 20.53 9.93 -24.86
C THR A 619 21.44 8.86 -24.30
N LEU A 620 22.49 9.26 -23.57
CA LEU A 620 23.37 8.33 -22.86
C LEU A 620 23.02 8.34 -21.37
N VAL A 621 22.69 7.16 -20.84
CA VAL A 621 22.29 6.97 -19.44
C VAL A 621 23.29 6.04 -18.77
N ARG A 622 23.70 6.38 -17.54
CA ARG A 622 24.45 5.47 -16.67
C ARG A 622 23.63 5.10 -15.45
N ARG A 623 23.34 3.82 -15.26
CA ARG A 623 22.61 3.35 -14.08
C ARG A 623 23.04 1.94 -13.67
N HIS A 624 23.54 1.84 -12.45
CA HIS A 624 23.90 0.58 -11.82
C HIS A 624 22.70 -0.04 -11.10
N TYR A 625 22.48 -1.34 -11.31
CA TYR A 625 21.43 -2.12 -10.67
C TYR A 625 21.98 -3.11 -9.63
N GLY A 626 23.31 -3.23 -9.53
CA GLY A 626 23.99 -4.06 -8.55
C GLY A 626 23.90 -5.56 -8.84
N LEU A 627 23.62 -5.96 -10.08
CA LEU A 627 23.43 -7.38 -10.40
C LEU A 627 24.76 -8.16 -10.32
N ARG A 628 24.85 -9.07 -9.36
CA ARG A 628 25.96 -10.03 -9.23
C ARG A 628 25.41 -11.45 -9.40
N LEU A 629 25.89 -12.17 -10.42
CA LEU A 629 25.50 -13.55 -10.67
C LEU A 629 26.56 -14.48 -10.07
N ALA A 630 26.12 -15.47 -9.28
CA ALA A 630 26.99 -16.47 -8.66
C ALA A 630 27.39 -17.61 -9.62
N GLY A 631 26.73 -17.68 -10.79
CA GLY A 631 26.89 -18.72 -11.80
C GLY A 631 26.71 -18.16 -13.21
N PRO A 632 26.83 -19.02 -14.24
CA PRO A 632 26.71 -18.61 -15.62
C PRO A 632 25.33 -18.04 -15.98
N ARG A 633 25.32 -17.10 -16.93
CA ARG A 633 24.13 -16.27 -17.21
C ARG A 633 22.90 -17.06 -17.64
N TRP A 634 23.06 -18.24 -18.25
CA TRP A 634 21.99 -19.09 -18.78
C TRP A 634 21.34 -20.03 -17.76
N GLU A 635 21.85 -20.14 -16.53
CA GLU A 635 21.33 -21.08 -15.55
C GLU A 635 19.86 -20.77 -15.20
N PRO A 636 18.97 -21.78 -15.10
CA PRO A 636 17.56 -21.55 -14.80
C PRO A 636 17.32 -20.81 -13.48
N SER A 637 18.17 -21.07 -12.47
CA SER A 637 18.11 -20.48 -11.13
C SER A 637 18.39 -18.97 -11.11
N VAL A 638 19.05 -18.43 -12.13
CA VAL A 638 19.40 -17.01 -12.19
C VAL A 638 18.55 -16.22 -13.19
N GLN A 639 17.74 -16.90 -14.02
CA GLN A 639 16.97 -16.24 -15.10
C GLN A 639 16.01 -15.18 -14.57
N ARG A 640 15.24 -15.45 -13.50
CA ARG A 640 14.28 -14.48 -12.95
C ARG A 640 14.97 -13.19 -12.51
N THR A 641 15.98 -13.30 -11.66
CA THR A 641 16.75 -12.15 -11.15
C THR A 641 17.42 -11.37 -12.28
N ARG A 642 18.05 -12.07 -13.23
CA ARG A 642 18.71 -11.43 -14.39
C ARG A 642 17.71 -10.67 -15.26
N ARG A 643 16.60 -11.31 -15.64
CA ARG A 643 15.58 -10.72 -16.52
C ARG A 643 14.78 -9.62 -15.83
N SER A 644 14.59 -9.70 -14.52
CA SER A 644 14.02 -8.60 -13.71
C SER A 644 14.88 -7.33 -13.79
N VAL A 645 16.20 -7.47 -13.60
CA VAL A 645 17.13 -6.33 -13.73
C VAL A 645 17.16 -5.80 -15.15
N LEU A 646 17.18 -6.68 -16.15
CA LEU A 646 17.16 -6.27 -17.56
C LEU A 646 15.87 -5.51 -17.92
N ALA A 647 14.71 -5.99 -17.47
CA ALA A 647 13.43 -5.29 -17.65
C ALA A 647 13.44 -3.90 -17.01
N ARG A 648 14.00 -3.76 -15.80
CA ARG A 648 14.18 -2.44 -15.15
C ARG A 648 15.12 -1.54 -15.95
N ALA A 649 16.20 -2.09 -16.52
CA ALA A 649 17.10 -1.36 -17.39
C ALA A 649 16.41 -0.87 -18.67
N ARG A 650 15.67 -1.76 -19.36
CA ARG A 650 14.87 -1.39 -20.54
C ARG A 650 13.85 -0.31 -20.21
N ASN A 651 13.01 -0.51 -19.19
CA ASN A 651 12.01 0.50 -18.81
C ASN A 651 12.63 1.84 -18.43
N HIS A 652 13.76 1.82 -17.73
CA HIS A 652 14.45 3.06 -17.37
C HIS A 652 15.00 3.79 -18.59
N LEU A 653 15.62 3.06 -19.52
CA LEU A 653 16.14 3.64 -20.77
C LEU A 653 15.00 4.21 -21.63
N LEU A 654 13.91 3.45 -21.80
CA LEU A 654 12.72 3.87 -22.51
C LEU A 654 12.18 5.19 -21.95
N ALA A 655 11.95 5.25 -20.64
CA ALA A 655 11.42 6.43 -19.96
C ALA A 655 12.35 7.66 -20.06
N ARG A 656 13.65 7.45 -20.28
CA ARG A 656 14.65 8.53 -20.40
C ARG A 656 14.83 9.03 -21.82
N ALA A 657 14.68 8.16 -22.81
CA ALA A 657 15.03 8.46 -24.19
C ALA A 657 13.83 8.68 -25.11
N LEU A 658 12.65 8.11 -24.80
CA LEU A 658 11.44 8.29 -25.59
C LEU A 658 10.87 9.70 -25.44
N ALA A 659 10.69 10.41 -26.56
CA ALA A 659 9.97 11.67 -26.61
C ALA A 659 8.82 11.57 -27.63
N ASP A 660 8.98 12.18 -28.80
CA ASP A 660 7.98 12.33 -29.85
C ASP A 660 8.14 11.32 -31.01
N GLU A 661 9.05 10.36 -30.89
CA GLU A 661 9.25 9.34 -31.93
C GLU A 661 8.01 8.50 -32.22
N SER A 662 7.81 8.12 -33.48
CA SER A 662 6.67 7.28 -33.87
C SER A 662 6.88 5.80 -33.54
N TRP A 663 8.13 5.35 -33.49
CA TRP A 663 8.50 3.96 -33.24
C TRP A 663 9.69 3.84 -32.31
N VAL A 664 9.77 2.71 -31.61
CA VAL A 664 10.91 2.32 -30.78
C VAL A 664 11.47 1.00 -31.30
N LEU A 665 12.75 0.99 -31.66
CA LEU A 665 13.49 -0.22 -32.02
C LEU A 665 14.44 -0.59 -30.89
N TRP A 666 14.19 -1.70 -30.22
CA TRP A 666 15.18 -2.32 -29.35
C TRP A 666 16.19 -3.07 -30.20
N LEU A 667 17.48 -2.81 -29.97
CA LEU A 667 18.57 -3.51 -30.65
C LEU A 667 19.68 -3.76 -29.64
N ASP A 668 19.94 -5.03 -29.34
CA ASP A 668 20.95 -5.42 -28.35
C ASP A 668 22.38 -5.17 -28.90
N ALA A 669 23.32 -4.82 -28.01
CA ALA A 669 24.66 -4.40 -28.42
C ALA A 669 25.54 -5.54 -28.97
N ASP A 670 25.19 -6.79 -28.69
CA ASP A 670 25.88 -8.01 -29.15
C ASP A 670 25.32 -8.54 -30.48
N VAL A 671 24.38 -7.83 -31.11
CA VAL A 671 24.00 -8.06 -32.52
C VAL A 671 25.14 -7.59 -33.43
N THR A 672 25.93 -8.56 -33.91
CA THR A 672 27.12 -8.27 -34.73
C THR A 672 26.82 -8.00 -36.19
N ASP A 673 25.67 -8.43 -36.72
CA ASP A 673 25.29 -8.12 -38.10
C ASP A 673 23.79 -7.86 -38.21
N CYS A 674 23.44 -6.79 -38.91
CA CYS A 674 22.06 -6.48 -39.26
C CYS A 674 22.00 -5.90 -40.68
N PRO A 675 20.96 -6.25 -41.48
CA PRO A 675 20.83 -5.72 -42.81
C PRO A 675 20.64 -4.20 -42.78
N PRO A 676 21.29 -3.43 -43.69
CA PRO A 676 21.12 -1.98 -43.78
C PRO A 676 19.65 -1.54 -43.85
N ASP A 677 18.81 -2.33 -44.50
CA ASP A 677 17.38 -2.05 -44.67
C ASP A 677 16.48 -2.62 -43.56
N LEU A 678 17.05 -2.98 -42.38
CA LEU A 678 16.32 -3.55 -41.25
C LEU A 678 15.12 -2.71 -40.83
N VAL A 679 15.34 -1.42 -40.54
CA VAL A 679 14.29 -0.50 -40.07
C VAL A 679 13.15 -0.42 -41.08
N ARG A 680 13.51 -0.29 -42.37
CA ARG A 680 12.54 -0.26 -43.47
C ARG A 680 11.72 -1.54 -43.53
N ARG A 681 12.34 -2.72 -43.49
CA ARG A 681 11.63 -4.01 -43.54
C ARG A 681 10.69 -4.22 -42.35
N LEU A 682 11.09 -3.79 -41.15
CA LEU A 682 10.24 -3.90 -39.95
C LEU A 682 9.04 -2.95 -40.03
N LEU A 683 9.23 -1.72 -40.54
CA LEU A 683 8.15 -0.76 -40.76
C LEU A 683 7.20 -1.19 -41.88
N ASP A 684 7.74 -1.75 -42.98
CA ASP A 684 6.97 -2.21 -44.15
C ASP A 684 6.02 -3.38 -43.79
N ALA A 685 6.22 -4.04 -42.64
CA ALA A 685 5.30 -5.05 -42.15
C ALA A 685 3.93 -4.48 -41.73
N ASP A 686 3.83 -3.16 -41.41
CA ASP A 686 2.63 -2.43 -40.97
C ASP A 686 1.88 -3.14 -39.82
N GLU A 687 2.63 -3.59 -38.81
CA GLU A 687 2.09 -4.24 -37.60
C GLU A 687 2.55 -3.53 -36.33
N ASP A 688 1.81 -3.69 -35.22
CA ASP A 688 2.04 -2.93 -33.99
C ASP A 688 3.38 -3.24 -33.29
N ILE A 689 3.78 -4.52 -33.32
CA ILE A 689 5.01 -5.04 -32.71
C ILE A 689 5.63 -6.06 -33.66
N VAL A 690 6.87 -5.84 -34.09
CA VAL A 690 7.56 -6.63 -35.12
C VAL A 690 8.96 -7.03 -34.67
N VAL A 691 9.28 -8.32 -34.75
CA VAL A 691 10.59 -8.88 -34.40
C VAL A 691 11.26 -9.53 -35.62
N PRO A 692 12.54 -9.21 -35.95
CA PRO A 692 13.33 -9.98 -36.90
C PRO A 692 13.74 -11.34 -36.30
N HIS A 693 14.24 -12.22 -37.15
CA HIS A 693 14.80 -13.50 -36.75
C HIS A 693 16.26 -13.34 -36.27
N CYS A 694 16.49 -13.45 -34.97
CA CYS A 694 17.84 -13.48 -34.42
C CYS A 694 18.46 -14.89 -34.55
N VAL A 695 19.53 -15.02 -35.33
CA VAL A 695 20.19 -16.28 -35.68
C VAL A 695 21.64 -16.32 -35.18
N SER A 696 22.16 -17.52 -34.96
CA SER A 696 23.56 -17.69 -34.53
C SER A 696 24.57 -17.44 -35.66
N GLU A 697 24.14 -17.69 -36.89
CA GLU A 697 24.85 -17.44 -38.15
C GLU A 697 23.80 -17.29 -39.26
N PRO A 698 24.10 -16.59 -40.38
CA PRO A 698 23.14 -16.42 -41.48
C PRO A 698 22.54 -17.75 -41.96
N GLY A 699 21.21 -17.85 -42.01
CA GLY A 699 20.48 -19.08 -42.34
C GLY A 699 20.55 -20.20 -41.29
N GLY A 700 21.25 -19.99 -40.17
CA GLY A 700 21.45 -20.98 -39.09
C GLY A 700 20.27 -21.11 -38.12
N PRO A 701 20.45 -21.76 -36.96
CA PRO A 701 19.39 -21.92 -35.96
C PRO A 701 19.04 -20.60 -35.27
N THR A 702 17.80 -20.51 -34.76
CA THR A 702 17.36 -19.38 -33.91
C THR A 702 18.23 -19.29 -32.68
N PHE A 703 18.83 -18.11 -32.46
CA PHE A 703 19.59 -17.78 -31.25
C PHE A 703 18.66 -17.28 -30.13
N ASP A 704 17.79 -16.30 -30.44
CA ASP A 704 16.88 -15.73 -29.45
C ASP A 704 15.62 -16.60 -29.26
N LEU A 705 15.68 -17.50 -28.29
CA LEU A 705 14.60 -18.41 -27.93
C LEU A 705 13.47 -17.75 -27.10
N ASN A 706 13.45 -16.41 -26.98
CA ASN A 706 12.31 -15.71 -26.38
C ASN A 706 11.21 -15.38 -27.40
N THR A 707 11.52 -15.50 -28.70
CA THR A 707 10.53 -15.35 -29.79
C THR A 707 9.97 -16.71 -30.18
N TRP A 708 8.68 -16.91 -29.97
CA TRP A 708 8.00 -18.19 -30.27
C TRP A 708 6.49 -18.02 -30.45
N ALA A 709 5.88 -18.97 -31.15
CA ALA A 709 4.43 -19.15 -31.25
C ALA A 709 4.02 -20.44 -30.54
N LEU A 710 2.84 -20.46 -29.92
CA LEU A 710 2.30 -21.68 -29.33
C LEU A 710 1.93 -22.70 -30.42
N THR A 711 2.28 -23.96 -30.19
CA THR A 711 1.83 -25.06 -31.06
C THR A 711 0.36 -25.40 -30.79
N SER A 712 -0.30 -26.11 -31.72
CA SER A 712 -1.73 -26.43 -31.58
C SER A 712 -2.06 -27.29 -30.36
N ASP A 713 -1.11 -28.08 -29.88
CA ASP A 713 -1.23 -28.94 -28.69
C ASP A 713 -0.83 -28.24 -27.39
N ALA A 714 -0.36 -26.99 -27.43
CA ALA A 714 0.09 -26.26 -26.24
C ALA A 714 -0.93 -26.24 -25.08
N GLY A 715 -2.23 -26.20 -25.39
CA GLY A 715 -3.30 -26.19 -24.38
C GLY A 715 -3.47 -27.50 -23.58
N THR A 716 -2.88 -28.61 -24.04
CA THR A 716 -2.97 -29.92 -23.36
C THR A 716 -1.71 -30.28 -22.58
N LEU A 717 -0.67 -29.45 -22.67
CA LEU A 717 0.62 -29.69 -22.04
C LEU A 717 0.63 -29.26 -20.57
N ASP A 718 1.33 -30.03 -19.73
CA ASP A 718 1.63 -29.64 -18.36
C ASP A 718 2.81 -28.66 -18.33
N TRP A 719 2.48 -27.36 -18.30
CA TRP A 719 3.45 -26.27 -18.22
C TRP A 719 4.06 -26.09 -16.82
N ASP A 720 3.36 -26.54 -15.76
CA ASP A 720 3.75 -26.28 -14.37
C ASP A 720 5.07 -26.99 -14.03
N ARG A 721 5.36 -28.13 -14.68
CA ARG A 721 6.64 -28.84 -14.55
C ARG A 721 7.87 -28.02 -14.94
N TRP A 722 7.68 -26.97 -15.74
CA TRP A 722 8.73 -26.06 -16.21
C TRP A 722 8.68 -24.66 -15.57
N LEU A 723 7.80 -24.45 -14.59
CA LEU A 723 7.78 -23.23 -13.81
C LEU A 723 8.99 -23.21 -12.88
N ARG A 724 9.82 -22.16 -12.98
CA ARG A 724 11.03 -21.99 -12.18
C ARG A 724 11.07 -20.55 -11.68
N ASP A 725 10.97 -20.37 -10.37
CA ASP A 725 10.98 -19.05 -9.74
C ASP A 725 9.95 -18.10 -10.38
N GLY A 726 8.71 -18.59 -10.54
CA GLY A 726 7.58 -17.82 -11.09
C GLY A 726 7.58 -17.58 -12.59
N ILE A 727 8.61 -18.00 -13.33
CA ILE A 727 8.69 -17.86 -14.80
C ILE A 727 8.76 -19.21 -15.51
N LEU A 728 8.13 -19.32 -16.68
CA LEU A 728 8.17 -20.53 -17.51
C LEU A 728 9.53 -20.65 -18.21
N GLN A 729 10.21 -21.78 -17.98
CA GLN A 729 11.50 -22.09 -18.60
C GLN A 729 11.48 -23.50 -19.22
N PRO A 730 10.61 -23.75 -20.22
CA PRO A 730 10.54 -25.05 -20.89
C PRO A 730 11.74 -25.28 -21.82
N PRO A 731 12.08 -26.54 -22.13
CA PRO A 731 13.06 -26.84 -23.16
C PRO A 731 12.53 -26.41 -24.55
N LYS A 732 13.46 -26.12 -25.48
CA LYS A 732 13.13 -25.80 -26.88
C LYS A 732 12.23 -26.91 -27.46
N GLY A 733 11.18 -26.51 -28.18
CA GLY A 733 10.20 -27.39 -28.82
C GLY A 733 9.04 -27.83 -27.91
N PHE A 734 9.09 -27.58 -26.59
CA PHE A 734 7.98 -27.96 -25.71
C PHE A 734 6.83 -26.95 -25.80
N GLY A 735 5.83 -27.26 -26.65
CA GLY A 735 4.64 -26.44 -26.86
C GLY A 735 4.89 -25.09 -27.57
N ARG A 736 6.11 -24.88 -28.06
CA ARG A 736 6.60 -23.64 -28.67
C ARG A 736 7.28 -23.95 -29.99
N ALA A 737 6.87 -23.27 -31.07
CA ALA A 737 7.55 -23.27 -32.36
C ALA A 737 8.42 -22.01 -32.50
N TYR A 738 9.64 -22.20 -33.00
CA TYR A 738 10.65 -21.14 -33.12
C TYR A 738 10.84 -20.69 -34.58
N LEU A 739 11.51 -19.56 -34.78
CA LEU A 739 11.56 -18.92 -36.09
C LEU A 739 12.35 -19.71 -37.15
N ASP A 740 13.28 -20.57 -36.74
CA ASP A 740 13.97 -21.52 -37.63
C ASP A 740 13.02 -22.58 -38.21
N GLU A 741 11.97 -22.95 -37.48
CA GLU A 741 10.90 -23.85 -37.95
C GLU A 741 9.87 -23.14 -38.84
N LEU A 742 9.89 -21.81 -38.88
CA LEU A 742 8.86 -20.97 -39.52
C LEU A 742 9.41 -20.16 -40.71
N ARG A 743 10.61 -20.48 -41.21
CA ARG A 743 11.32 -19.75 -42.27
C ARG A 743 10.60 -19.70 -43.62
N ASP A 744 9.69 -20.64 -43.86
CA ASP A 744 8.85 -20.70 -45.05
C ASP A 744 7.75 -19.62 -45.07
N ARG A 745 7.56 -18.91 -43.94
CA ARG A 745 6.55 -17.87 -43.79
C ARG A 745 7.19 -16.50 -43.95
N GLU A 746 6.55 -15.65 -44.75
CA GLU A 746 6.95 -14.25 -44.90
C GLU A 746 6.77 -13.47 -43.59
N ARG A 747 5.65 -13.72 -42.89
CA ARG A 747 5.27 -13.06 -41.64
C ARG A 747 4.42 -14.02 -40.80
N VAL A 748 4.67 -14.07 -39.49
CA VAL A 748 4.00 -14.99 -38.56
C VAL A 748 3.57 -14.26 -37.30
N ARG A 749 2.35 -14.56 -36.81
CA ARG A 749 1.90 -14.08 -35.50
C ARG A 749 2.57 -14.92 -34.42
N VAL A 750 3.19 -14.25 -33.44
CA VAL A 750 3.89 -14.90 -32.33
C VAL A 750 3.22 -14.57 -31.00
N ASP A 751 3.33 -15.48 -30.04
CA ASP A 751 2.80 -15.29 -28.69
C ASP A 751 3.81 -14.63 -27.76
N SER A 752 5.08 -14.60 -28.18
CA SER A 752 6.18 -14.01 -27.44
C SER A 752 7.25 -13.44 -28.35
N VAL A 753 7.97 -12.44 -27.87
CA VAL A 753 9.07 -11.77 -28.57
C VAL A 753 10.33 -11.75 -27.70
N GLY A 754 11.48 -11.72 -28.37
CA GLY A 754 12.78 -11.46 -27.75
C GLY A 754 13.24 -10.02 -27.89
N GLY A 755 14.44 -9.76 -27.39
CA GLY A 755 15.00 -8.40 -27.25
C GLY A 755 16.12 -8.07 -28.23
N ALA A 756 16.65 -9.06 -28.96
CA ALA A 756 17.81 -8.87 -29.84
C ALA A 756 17.55 -7.84 -30.94
N GLY A 757 16.35 -7.86 -31.50
CA GLY A 757 15.78 -6.82 -32.34
C GLY A 757 14.27 -6.79 -32.09
N LEU A 758 13.66 -5.64 -31.81
CA LEU A 758 12.22 -5.56 -31.56
C LEU A 758 11.70 -4.15 -31.85
N LEU A 759 10.90 -4.01 -32.91
CA LEU A 759 10.22 -2.77 -33.26
C LEU A 759 8.84 -2.72 -32.60
N VAL A 760 8.53 -1.62 -31.92
CA VAL A 760 7.27 -1.38 -31.21
C VAL A 760 6.76 0.00 -31.58
N ARG A 761 5.47 0.14 -31.85
CA ARG A 761 4.86 1.47 -31.99
C ARG A 761 5.02 2.26 -30.69
N ALA A 762 5.48 3.49 -30.79
CA ALA A 762 5.81 4.29 -29.61
C ALA A 762 4.58 4.67 -28.77
N ASP A 763 3.38 4.75 -29.37
CA ASP A 763 2.15 5.01 -28.63
C ASP A 763 1.79 3.88 -27.68
N LEU A 764 2.02 2.61 -28.02
CA LEU A 764 1.85 1.50 -27.07
C LEU A 764 2.71 1.69 -25.82
N HIS A 765 3.97 2.11 -25.99
CA HIS A 765 4.83 2.42 -24.84
C HIS A 765 4.33 3.62 -24.03
N ARG A 766 3.79 4.65 -24.67
CA ARG A 766 3.17 5.81 -23.99
C ARG A 766 1.87 5.44 -23.28
N ASP A 767 1.15 4.45 -23.79
CA ASP A 767 -0.10 3.91 -23.24
C ASP A 767 0.15 2.86 -22.14
N GLY A 768 1.41 2.62 -21.77
CA GLY A 768 1.77 1.78 -20.63
C GLY A 768 2.36 0.41 -20.97
N LEU A 769 2.62 0.11 -22.25
CA LEU A 769 3.36 -1.10 -22.63
C LEU A 769 4.79 -1.00 -22.11
N VAL A 770 5.18 -1.89 -21.21
CA VAL A 770 6.51 -1.93 -20.60
C VAL A 770 7.05 -3.35 -20.57
N PHE A 771 8.31 -3.52 -20.15
CA PHE A 771 8.90 -4.82 -19.85
C PHE A 771 8.59 -5.16 -18.39
N PRO A 772 7.74 -6.15 -18.07
CA PRO A 772 7.46 -6.47 -16.68
C PRO A 772 8.73 -6.93 -15.96
N ALA A 773 9.11 -6.22 -14.89
CA ALA A 773 10.27 -6.57 -14.06
C ALA A 773 9.99 -7.71 -13.08
N VAL A 774 8.73 -8.13 -12.99
CA VAL A 774 8.25 -9.27 -12.22
C VAL A 774 7.45 -10.19 -13.16
N PRO A 775 7.21 -11.45 -12.78
CA PRO A 775 6.46 -12.36 -13.62
C PRO A 775 5.05 -11.82 -13.94
N TYR A 776 4.70 -11.79 -15.22
CA TYR A 776 3.39 -11.41 -15.75
C TYR A 776 2.87 -12.57 -16.61
N ARG A 777 1.76 -13.20 -16.20
CA ARG A 777 1.26 -14.46 -16.79
C ARG A 777 2.33 -15.55 -16.90
N ARG A 778 3.17 -15.69 -15.86
CA ARG A 778 4.31 -16.62 -15.79
C ARG A 778 5.42 -16.36 -16.82
N LEU A 779 5.41 -15.20 -17.48
CA LEU A 779 6.45 -14.69 -18.39
C LEU A 779 7.10 -13.46 -17.76
N ILE A 780 8.26 -13.00 -18.25
CA ILE A 780 8.93 -11.82 -17.68
C ILE A 780 9.63 -11.04 -18.79
N GLU A 781 9.91 -9.76 -18.56
CA GLU A 781 10.71 -8.94 -19.47
C GLU A 781 10.11 -8.89 -20.89
N THR A 782 10.79 -9.35 -21.94
CA THR A 782 10.33 -9.32 -23.35
C THR A 782 9.14 -10.25 -23.59
N GLU A 783 9.17 -11.47 -23.04
CA GLU A 783 8.03 -12.40 -23.11
C GLU A 783 6.83 -11.83 -22.32
N GLY A 784 7.10 -11.17 -21.18
CA GLY A 784 6.08 -10.47 -20.41
C GLY A 784 5.46 -9.28 -21.15
N LEU A 785 6.28 -8.54 -21.92
CA LEU A 785 5.82 -7.45 -22.78
C LEU A 785 4.85 -7.96 -23.85
N ALA A 786 5.14 -9.10 -24.49
CA ALA A 786 4.23 -9.68 -25.48
C ALA A 786 2.87 -10.07 -24.87
N ALA A 787 2.88 -10.65 -23.66
CA ALA A 787 1.65 -10.95 -22.94
C ALA A 787 0.87 -9.69 -22.55
N LEU A 788 1.55 -8.62 -22.14
CA LEU A 788 0.92 -7.33 -21.81
C LEU A 788 0.35 -6.65 -23.06
N ALA A 789 1.08 -6.67 -24.17
CA ALA A 789 0.61 -6.15 -25.45
C ALA A 789 -0.68 -6.84 -25.91
N LYS A 790 -0.76 -8.17 -25.74
CA LYS A 790 -1.97 -8.95 -26.04
C LYS A 790 -3.18 -8.49 -25.21
N ASP A 791 -2.97 -8.17 -23.93
CA ASP A 791 -4.03 -7.66 -23.06
C ASP A 791 -4.42 -6.21 -23.39
N MET A 792 -3.49 -5.43 -23.95
CA MET A 792 -3.75 -4.10 -24.52
C MET A 792 -4.42 -4.16 -25.90
N GLY A 793 -4.71 -5.36 -26.43
CA GLY A 793 -5.33 -5.54 -27.75
C GLY A 793 -4.37 -5.44 -28.94
N ALA A 794 -3.07 -5.36 -28.70
CA ALA A 794 -2.04 -5.39 -29.73
C ALA A 794 -1.58 -6.83 -30.04
N ALA A 795 -0.97 -7.03 -31.21
CA ALA A 795 -0.44 -8.32 -31.63
C ALA A 795 1.06 -8.25 -31.92
N CYS A 796 1.78 -9.30 -31.55
CA CYS A 796 3.19 -9.47 -31.88
C CYS A 796 3.35 -10.30 -33.16
N TRP A 797 4.26 -9.85 -34.01
CA TRP A 797 4.55 -10.48 -35.30
C TRP A 797 6.04 -10.66 -35.48
N ALA A 798 6.43 -11.73 -36.15
CA ALA A 798 7.80 -12.00 -36.54
C ALA A 798 7.95 -12.02 -38.06
N LEU A 799 9.14 -11.66 -38.54
CA LEU A 799 9.57 -11.79 -39.93
C LEU A 799 10.68 -12.86 -40.03
N PRO A 800 10.34 -14.15 -40.23
CA PRO A 800 11.32 -15.25 -40.21
C PRO A 800 12.45 -15.13 -41.26
N GLY A 801 12.19 -14.40 -42.36
CA GLY A 801 13.16 -14.15 -43.43
C GLY A 801 14.01 -12.88 -43.26
N VAL A 802 13.79 -12.08 -42.21
CA VAL A 802 14.62 -10.90 -41.90
C VAL A 802 15.54 -11.26 -40.76
N GLU A 803 16.81 -11.50 -41.05
CA GLU A 803 17.77 -12.00 -40.05
C GLU A 803 18.60 -10.88 -39.41
N VAL A 804 18.89 -11.04 -38.12
CA VAL A 804 19.98 -10.34 -37.41
C VAL A 804 20.88 -11.40 -36.77
N VAL A 805 22.19 -11.16 -36.71
CA VAL A 805 23.17 -12.19 -36.31
C VAL A 805 23.76 -11.88 -34.94
N HIS A 806 23.59 -12.82 -34.01
CA HIS A 806 24.27 -12.85 -32.73
C HIS A 806 25.18 -14.10 -32.67
N PRO A 807 26.51 -13.96 -32.77
CA PRO A 807 27.42 -15.10 -32.79
C PRO A 807 27.48 -15.75 -31.41
N ALA A 808 27.58 -17.08 -31.37
CA ALA A 808 27.71 -17.81 -30.12
C ALA A 808 29.12 -17.58 -29.53
N HIS A 809 29.24 -16.91 -28.38
CA HIS A 809 30.53 -16.67 -27.74
C HIS A 809 30.94 -17.83 -26.80
N PRO A 810 32.26 -18.04 -26.57
CA PRO A 810 32.74 -18.97 -25.56
C PRO A 810 32.34 -18.46 -24.18
N GLY A 811 31.22 -18.98 -23.66
CA GLY A 811 30.55 -18.45 -22.48
C GLY A 811 29.03 -18.30 -22.64
N ASP A 812 28.39 -18.98 -23.59
CA ASP A 812 26.93 -18.91 -23.82
C ASP A 812 26.18 -20.28 -23.75
N GLY A 813 26.74 -21.34 -23.15
CA GLY A 813 26.18 -22.71 -23.29
C GLY A 813 25.54 -23.31 -22.02
N PRO A 814 24.30 -23.87 -22.09
CA PRO A 814 24.15 -25.24 -22.57
C PRO A 814 22.94 -25.45 -23.51
N LEU A 815 22.37 -24.39 -24.10
CA LEU A 815 21.20 -24.52 -24.97
C LEU A 815 21.50 -24.89 -26.43
N SER A 816 22.77 -24.88 -26.86
CA SER A 816 23.15 -25.23 -28.24
C SER A 816 23.72 -26.64 -28.44
N ARG A 817 23.93 -27.44 -27.36
CA ARG A 817 24.49 -28.81 -27.51
C ARG A 817 23.94 -29.88 -26.54
N ALA A 818 23.41 -29.50 -25.37
CA ALA A 818 22.92 -30.48 -24.39
C ALA A 818 21.45 -30.88 -24.61
N GLY A 819 20.64 -29.98 -25.18
CA GLY A 819 19.25 -30.28 -25.53
C GLY A 819 19.12 -31.34 -26.62
N GLU A 820 20.04 -31.36 -27.59
CA GLU A 820 20.09 -32.37 -28.65
C GLU A 820 20.40 -33.77 -28.07
N ALA A 821 21.36 -33.87 -27.15
CA ALA A 821 21.72 -35.15 -26.53
C ALA A 821 20.62 -35.70 -25.59
N ALA A 822 19.89 -34.82 -24.90
CA ALA A 822 18.77 -35.22 -24.03
C ALA A 822 17.54 -35.63 -24.85
N ALA A 823 17.22 -34.90 -25.93
CA ALA A 823 16.13 -35.24 -26.85
C ALA A 823 16.40 -36.54 -27.62
N GLU A 824 17.64 -36.81 -28.04
CA GLU A 824 18.01 -38.08 -28.69
C GLU A 824 17.99 -39.26 -27.71
N SER A 825 18.34 -39.04 -26.43
CA SER A 825 18.28 -40.06 -25.38
C SER A 825 16.83 -40.43 -25.02
N GLU A 826 15.92 -39.46 -24.99
CA GLU A 826 14.50 -39.70 -24.66
C GLU A 826 13.68 -40.19 -25.86
N ALA A 827 13.98 -39.77 -27.09
CA ALA A 827 13.38 -40.34 -28.31
C ALA A 827 13.67 -41.84 -28.45
N ARG A 828 14.86 -42.30 -28.03
CA ARG A 828 15.20 -43.74 -27.96
C ARG A 828 14.53 -44.48 -26.80
N GLY A 829 14.01 -43.78 -25.81
CA GLY A 829 13.27 -44.34 -24.67
C GLY A 829 11.80 -44.63 -24.97
N VAL A 830 11.22 -43.97 -25.98
CA VAL A 830 9.79 -44.11 -26.36
C VAL A 830 9.56 -45.28 -27.34
N GLU A 831 10.57 -45.76 -28.06
CA GLU A 831 10.48 -46.99 -28.87
C GLU A 831 10.65 -48.29 -28.08
N ARG A 832 10.89 -48.21 -26.76
CA ARG A 832 10.98 -49.38 -25.86
C ARG A 832 10.15 -49.20 -24.59
N ARG A 833 8.86 -48.86 -24.71
CA ARG A 833 7.85 -49.19 -23.69
C ARG A 833 6.50 -49.48 -24.31
#